data_AF-A0A969BI93-F1
#
_entry.id   AF-A0A969BI93-F1
#
_cell.length_a   1.000
_cell.length_b   1.000
_cell.length_c   1.000
_cell.angle_alpha   90.00
_cell.angle_beta   90.00
_cell.angle_gamma   90.00
#
_symmetry.space_group_name_H-M   'P 1'
#
loop_
_entity.id
_entity.type
_entity.pdbx_description
1 polymer ?
#
loop_
_entity_poly.entity_id
_entity_poly.type
_entity_poly.pdbx_seq_one_letter_code
_entity_poly.pdbx_strand_id
1 'polypeptide(L)'
;MTQIQASKDNQGHTDITVNERIPSDLVTDDENLFVGGSAGDCRPVEKIFEGPRLDHGFIKDEELESADRKKVIHVSDLIQIIMDVPGVLAVRSIQIANKPQDNEDGSIASKSVKWCLHLAFEENYVPRLNTDDSRITFYKDQLPFKARQLDVENILNDLERAGRKQKLKNPATDILPPVGEFKDIENYYSIVNEFPMVYGVGGEGLPEPSQFTPDEARARQLKGYLMFFDQLLANYLSQLSHVNDLFSMNAARDVFGDFVIGRTYYTQPLFSTANAGDLFDDLYVDKPGHTIALNDIAETEEQFGERRNRFLDHLMARFAEQFTDYALLTYRLSGEKAPLDLIEDKLSFLNAYPVISEERGKGFNYKSPCRLWHTSNVSGLQKRVAMLLGIADRKSDRLQFSPRFKITGSTAPFAFVVEDDVPQDVLESASSFNSIDDARLALEETVVSGVLRENYRIRTDDGVNYYFELYCGERLLARSVQKNFASDAPGGDADLGVDEALAILTAEFYDNPESSRSNLGCTLFNYFQYTVVVDMVDNPPTFTITYEMYKEPFVFAVADKVLTGSYTAQGESKIQVAITTVDVAARTISVPGDITGRLATGDKIVVDQSTGNDGAYTVDSASFNGADTEIVVTEALPSAAAPLGVLLYNQVTLAEMEAVAETAAHDAIWRLVANGVKKERYRFDPAFPPFTSPYKFQIGDHNGATLGESVQFDFNELAADWISHIATNKITIADAAVNNGEYNVVSAVDNGPNVEVTVSVALAAAAAGGTLSFFETYLLTAVNDQQRIFSVAVDLTNKLFPGDVVSIIDSLSNNGEYHISSIAYNGTHTVIHVYEHVPSASVSGKVKYGRKFPVVSVAGSVVTVRGGLDDKAVDDMIALLTTKFFDHEGMHLVEHILLRPKVNEMLFVDADENTLDETLSAFGILTFTKKFALVSADSSTQTFKVEGDVVAELTVGARIAISQTTLLNNEYTVLSATLNGTATDIVVDEAFVADIAPAAAEGMLSYEVSVPIASVDAAAQKVVVNGNHASAAEVGDILSITGSHQHANDGRYTLLIAADVAGITEFVIDQTEELVQDKLLSINLDDDCTCALDDMYSCIAHVIVPYWPGRFINKDYRKFMERTLRMEAPAHVFLSICWVSCKQMSAFEKCYKAWLVANARADTDKVELAETLARLIESIENLRNVYPTGTLHDCDEDENLDNAIILDNSALGEI
;
A
#
# COMPACT_ATOMS: atom_id res chain seq x y z
N MET A 1 -31.29 18.25 26.82
CA MET A 1 -30.72 19.58 27.15
C MET A 1 -29.56 19.38 28.11
N THR A 2 -28.42 20.00 27.82
CA THR A 2 -27.15 19.77 28.51
C THR A 2 -26.86 20.93 29.48
N GLN A 3 -26.74 20.64 30.77
CA GLN A 3 -26.37 21.59 31.81
C GLN A 3 -24.87 21.55 32.07
N ILE A 4 -24.26 22.72 32.04
CA ILE A 4 -22.87 22.96 32.40
C ILE A 4 -22.89 23.38 33.88
N GLN A 5 -22.40 22.54 34.79
CA GLN A 5 -22.35 22.84 36.23
C GLN A 5 -20.93 22.69 36.77
N ALA A 6 -20.55 23.49 37.77
CA ALA A 6 -19.31 23.28 38.49
C ALA A 6 -19.28 21.86 39.11
N SER A 7 -18.20 21.12 38.87
CA SER A 7 -18.05 19.76 39.35
C SER A 7 -18.13 19.71 40.86
N LYS A 8 -19.00 18.84 41.39
CA LYS A 8 -19.19 18.70 42.84
C LYS A 8 -17.96 18.12 43.54
N ASP A 9 -17.19 17.31 42.81
CA ASP A 9 -16.05 16.58 43.35
C ASP A 9 -14.73 17.33 43.17
N ASN A 10 -14.70 18.35 42.29
CA ASN A 10 -13.47 18.96 41.83
C ASN A 10 -13.64 20.46 41.61
N GLN A 11 -13.29 21.28 42.61
CA GLN A 11 -13.60 22.72 42.72
C GLN A 11 -12.99 23.67 41.64
N GLY A 12 -12.44 23.14 40.55
CA GLY A 12 -11.99 23.91 39.37
C GLY A 12 -12.51 23.37 38.04
N HIS A 13 -13.41 22.39 38.06
CA HIS A 13 -13.88 21.67 36.88
C HIS A 13 -15.35 21.96 36.63
N THR A 14 -15.79 21.79 35.38
CA THR A 14 -17.19 21.98 34.99
C THR A 14 -17.67 20.70 34.32
N ASP A 15 -18.64 20.04 34.92
CA ASP A 15 -19.22 18.80 34.42
C ASP A 15 -20.36 19.13 33.44
N ILE A 16 -20.35 18.44 32.32
CA ILE A 16 -21.41 18.49 31.30
C ILE A 16 -22.40 17.37 31.65
N THR A 17 -23.61 17.72 32.05
CA THR A 17 -24.66 16.76 32.41
C THR A 17 -25.84 16.88 31.47
N VAL A 18 -26.32 15.78 30.92
CA VAL A 18 -27.56 15.78 30.13
C VAL A 18 -28.72 15.53 31.07
N ASN A 19 -29.71 16.43 31.09
CA ASN A 19 -30.93 16.19 31.86
C ASN A 19 -31.75 15.09 31.18
N GLU A 20 -31.80 13.91 31.83
CA GLU A 20 -32.44 12.68 31.32
C GLU A 20 -33.97 12.73 31.27
N ARG A 21 -34.62 13.68 31.99
CA ARG A 21 -36.08 13.85 31.98
C ARG A 21 -36.47 15.17 31.35
N ILE A 22 -37.15 15.07 30.22
CA ILE A 22 -37.98 16.15 29.66
C ILE A 22 -39.43 15.86 30.11
N PRO A 23 -39.95 16.49 31.17
CA PRO A 23 -41.37 16.38 31.47
C PRO A 23 -42.12 17.20 30.42
N SER A 24 -42.81 16.54 29.49
CA SER A 24 -43.70 17.23 28.57
C SER A 24 -44.92 16.38 28.24
N ASP A 25 -46.09 16.85 28.67
CA ASP A 25 -47.39 16.43 28.17
C ASP A 25 -47.85 17.32 26.98
N LEU A 26 -47.01 18.26 26.52
CA LEU A 26 -47.41 19.36 25.61
C LEU A 26 -46.22 19.87 24.77
N VAL A 27 -45.82 19.17 23.71
CA VAL A 27 -44.99 19.76 22.63
C VAL A 27 -45.68 19.51 21.29
N THR A 28 -45.99 20.59 20.58
CA THR A 28 -46.33 20.60 19.15
C THR A 28 -45.18 21.18 18.34
N ASP A 29 -45.11 20.85 17.05
CA ASP A 29 -43.95 20.98 16.12
C ASP A 29 -43.21 22.33 16.04
N ASP A 30 -43.75 23.42 16.61
CA ASP A 30 -43.20 24.78 16.49
C ASP A 30 -42.69 25.42 17.80
N GLU A 31 -42.63 24.69 18.92
CA GLU A 31 -42.19 25.26 20.22
C GLU A 31 -40.76 24.86 20.64
N ASN A 32 -39.90 25.86 20.85
CA ASN A 32 -38.55 25.68 21.40
C ASN A 32 -38.58 25.55 22.93
N LEU A 33 -38.17 24.39 23.46
CA LEU A 33 -38.08 24.11 24.89
C LEU A 33 -36.78 24.70 25.48
N PHE A 34 -36.89 25.56 26.50
CA PHE A 34 -35.75 25.98 27.33
C PHE A 34 -36.02 25.64 28.81
N VAL A 35 -35.14 24.84 29.43
CA VAL A 35 -35.18 24.56 30.88
C VAL A 35 -33.76 24.60 31.46
N GLY A 36 -33.48 25.63 32.27
CA GLY A 36 -32.21 25.79 33.00
C GLY A 36 -32.35 26.75 34.19
N GLY A 37 -31.65 26.44 35.29
CA GLY A 37 -31.49 27.36 36.43
C GLY A 37 -30.58 28.52 36.02
N SER A 38 -31.17 29.72 35.92
CA SER A 38 -30.60 30.95 35.32
C SER A 38 -30.15 30.82 33.86
N ALA A 39 -30.81 31.59 32.99
CA ALA A 39 -30.77 31.55 31.52
C ALA A 39 -29.41 31.87 30.83
N GLY A 40 -28.28 31.88 31.56
CA GLY A 40 -26.98 32.31 31.05
C GLY A 40 -26.03 31.21 30.55
N ASP A 41 -26.13 29.98 31.08
CA ASP A 41 -25.06 28.96 30.92
C ASP A 41 -25.45 27.74 30.07
N CYS A 42 -26.62 27.72 29.44
CA CYS A 42 -27.02 26.62 28.55
C CYS A 42 -26.57 26.92 27.11
N ARG A 43 -25.63 26.12 26.57
CA ARG A 43 -25.26 26.11 25.15
C ARG A 43 -25.85 24.87 24.46
N PRO A 44 -26.31 24.99 23.21
CA PRO A 44 -26.76 23.84 22.44
C PRO A 44 -25.59 22.90 22.09
N VAL A 45 -25.87 21.62 21.89
CA VAL A 45 -24.85 20.56 21.70
C VAL A 45 -24.05 20.81 20.43
N GLU A 46 -24.71 21.25 19.36
CA GLU A 46 -24.08 21.61 18.09
C GLU A 46 -23.04 22.73 18.24
N LYS A 47 -23.19 23.65 19.19
CA LYS A 47 -22.18 24.69 19.47
C LYS A 47 -21.05 24.22 20.36
N ILE A 48 -21.25 23.17 21.14
CA ILE A 48 -20.21 22.60 22.03
C ILE A 48 -19.26 21.72 21.22
N PHE A 49 -19.82 20.93 20.29
CA PHE A 49 -19.08 20.01 19.42
C PHE A 49 -18.77 20.60 18.03
N GLU A 50 -18.76 21.93 17.91
CA GLU A 50 -18.34 22.62 16.70
C GLU A 50 -16.80 22.66 16.64
N GLY A 51 -16.23 22.31 15.48
CA GLY A 51 -14.78 22.31 15.26
C GLY A 51 -14.11 20.95 15.46
N PRO A 52 -12.76 20.91 15.58
CA PRO A 52 -12.04 19.65 15.71
C PRO A 52 -12.23 19.02 17.08
N ARG A 53 -12.11 17.68 17.14
CA ARG A 53 -12.12 16.94 18.41
C ARG A 53 -10.90 17.32 19.25
N LEU A 54 -11.12 17.65 20.52
CA LEU A 54 -10.09 18.08 21.46
C LEU A 54 -9.89 17.03 22.57
N ASP A 55 -8.64 16.66 22.84
CA ASP A 55 -8.29 15.66 23.89
C ASP A 55 -8.39 16.21 25.32
N HIS A 56 -8.46 17.54 25.47
CA HIS A 56 -8.27 18.23 26.75
C HIS A 56 -9.40 19.21 27.08
N GLY A 57 -10.64 18.82 26.82
CA GLY A 57 -11.84 19.64 27.06
C GLY A 57 -12.18 20.53 25.86
N PHE A 58 -12.88 21.64 26.09
CA PHE A 58 -13.36 22.54 25.03
C PHE A 58 -12.68 23.90 25.11
N ILE A 59 -12.34 24.49 23.96
CA ILE A 59 -11.82 25.87 23.86
C ILE A 59 -13.01 26.78 23.53
N LYS A 60 -13.18 27.86 24.30
CA LYS A 60 -14.20 28.86 23.97
C LYS A 60 -13.73 29.78 22.86
N ASP A 61 -14.65 30.24 22.01
CA ASP A 61 -14.35 31.23 20.95
C ASP A 61 -13.59 32.44 21.50
N GLU A 62 -14.00 32.96 22.66
CA GLU A 62 -13.35 34.12 23.29
C GLU A 62 -11.92 33.81 23.74
N GLU A 63 -11.63 32.56 24.16
CA GLU A 63 -10.29 32.12 24.54
C GLU A 63 -9.39 31.98 23.29
N LEU A 64 -9.93 31.44 22.19
CA LEU A 64 -9.22 31.29 20.93
C LEU A 64 -8.87 32.65 20.31
N GLU A 65 -9.81 33.59 20.28
CA GLU A 65 -9.56 34.97 19.84
C GLU A 65 -8.48 35.67 20.69
N SER A 66 -8.46 35.39 22.00
CA SER A 66 -7.45 35.95 22.91
C SER A 66 -6.05 35.34 22.76
N ALA A 67 -5.94 34.18 22.11
CA ALA A 67 -4.70 33.45 21.94
C ALA A 67 -3.83 33.98 20.78
N ASP A 68 -4.34 34.93 20.00
CA ASP A 68 -3.59 35.52 18.88
C ASP A 68 -2.29 36.20 19.36
N ARG A 69 -1.24 36.09 18.54
CA ARG A 69 0.10 36.61 18.87
C ARG A 69 0.04 38.13 18.90
N LYS A 70 0.35 38.73 20.07
CA LYS A 70 0.48 40.17 20.18
C LYS A 70 1.65 40.67 19.33
N LYS A 71 1.42 41.75 18.56
CA LYS A 71 2.46 42.46 17.79
C LYS A 71 3.20 43.52 18.61
N VAL A 72 2.58 43.98 19.70
CA VAL A 72 3.03 45.11 20.49
C VAL A 72 2.75 44.88 21.98
N ILE A 73 3.68 45.27 22.84
CA ILE A 73 3.51 45.31 24.29
C ILE A 73 3.45 46.78 24.74
N HIS A 74 2.30 47.18 25.28
CA HIS A 74 2.14 48.49 25.90
C HIS A 74 2.49 48.43 27.38
N VAL A 75 3.33 49.36 27.82
CA VAL A 75 3.75 49.46 29.23
C VAL A 75 2.57 49.88 30.13
N SER A 76 1.58 50.59 29.58
CA SER A 76 0.32 50.88 30.29
C SER A 76 -0.40 49.63 30.77
N ASP A 77 -0.44 48.60 29.93
CA ASP A 77 -1.14 47.34 30.20
C ASP A 77 -0.39 46.58 31.30
N LEU A 78 0.95 46.58 31.24
CA LEU A 78 1.79 46.01 32.30
C LEU A 78 1.61 46.74 33.63
N ILE A 79 1.51 48.07 33.63
CA ILE A 79 1.23 48.85 34.84
C ILE A 79 -0.12 48.43 35.42
N GLN A 80 -1.15 48.29 34.59
CA GLN A 80 -2.47 47.86 35.03
C GLN A 80 -2.43 46.45 35.63
N ILE A 81 -1.81 45.48 34.95
CA ILE A 81 -1.65 44.10 35.43
C ILE A 81 -0.91 44.06 36.79
N ILE A 82 0.16 44.85 36.94
CA ILE A 82 0.92 44.92 38.19
C ILE A 82 0.09 45.57 39.32
N MET A 83 -0.70 46.60 39.00
CA MET A 83 -1.56 47.30 39.96
C MET A 83 -2.76 46.45 40.41
N ASP A 84 -3.21 45.51 39.58
CA ASP A 84 -4.29 44.57 39.92
C ASP A 84 -3.84 43.51 40.94
N VAL A 85 -2.54 43.35 41.18
CA VAL A 85 -2.02 42.44 42.21
C VAL A 85 -2.35 42.98 43.62
N PRO A 86 -3.06 42.22 44.47
CA PRO A 86 -3.45 42.67 45.81
C PRO A 86 -2.23 43.09 46.65
N GLY A 87 -2.23 44.35 47.12
CA GLY A 87 -1.16 44.93 47.95
C GLY A 87 -0.19 45.85 47.21
N VAL A 88 -0.26 45.94 45.87
CA VAL A 88 0.48 46.93 45.10
C VAL A 88 -0.28 48.27 45.10
N LEU A 89 0.32 49.33 45.67
CA LEU A 89 -0.32 50.66 45.74
C LEU A 89 0.02 51.56 44.54
N ALA A 90 1.22 51.45 43.99
CA ALA A 90 1.71 52.27 42.89
C ALA A 90 2.96 51.65 42.23
N VAL A 91 3.07 51.79 40.90
CA VAL A 91 4.28 51.51 40.14
C VAL A 91 5.08 52.81 39.96
N ARG A 92 6.30 52.89 40.52
CA ARG A 92 7.12 54.12 40.46
C ARG A 92 7.74 54.37 39.08
N SER A 93 8.28 53.33 38.47
CA SER A 93 8.92 53.37 37.15
C SER A 93 9.00 51.96 36.60
N ILE A 94 8.76 51.80 35.31
CA ILE A 94 8.89 50.55 34.58
C ILE A 94 9.50 50.85 33.21
N GLN A 95 10.40 49.98 32.76
CA GLN A 95 11.04 50.06 31.46
C GLN A 95 11.26 48.64 30.99
N ILE A 96 11.00 48.39 29.70
CA ILE A 96 11.13 47.06 29.10
C ILE A 96 12.18 47.11 27.98
N ALA A 97 12.84 45.99 27.73
CA ALA A 97 13.81 45.84 26.65
C ALA A 97 13.67 44.46 26.00
N ASN A 98 13.96 44.36 24.71
CA ASN A 98 14.12 43.08 24.02
C ASN A 98 15.60 42.71 23.93
N LYS A 99 15.86 41.40 24.03
CA LYS A 99 17.15 40.77 23.79
C LYS A 99 16.88 39.52 22.94
N PRO A 100 17.05 39.59 21.62
CA PRO A 100 16.80 38.44 20.75
C PRO A 100 17.81 37.32 21.07
N GLN A 101 17.33 36.08 21.08
CA GLN A 101 18.17 34.87 21.13
C GLN A 101 18.48 34.46 19.68
N ASP A 102 19.68 33.94 19.41
CA ASP A 102 20.05 33.37 18.11
C ASP A 102 19.96 34.37 16.92
N ASN A 103 20.45 35.59 17.14
CA ASN A 103 20.46 36.70 16.17
C ASN A 103 21.90 37.10 15.80
N GLU A 104 22.65 36.15 15.24
CA GLU A 104 24.05 36.33 14.83
C GLU A 104 24.20 37.28 13.62
N ASP A 105 23.14 37.38 12.81
CA ASP A 105 23.06 38.23 11.63
C ASP A 105 22.73 39.71 11.93
N GLY A 106 22.35 40.03 13.18
CA GLY A 106 22.00 41.39 13.59
C GLY A 106 20.64 41.90 13.08
N SER A 107 19.78 41.03 12.54
CA SER A 107 18.51 41.42 11.91
C SER A 107 17.53 42.10 12.88
N ILE A 108 17.54 41.73 14.16
CA ILE A 108 16.68 42.30 15.21
C ILE A 108 17.47 43.23 16.13
N ALA A 109 17.15 44.53 16.07
CA ALA A 109 17.76 45.52 16.97
C ALA A 109 17.25 45.37 18.42
N SER A 110 18.19 45.28 19.37
CA SER A 110 17.90 45.39 20.80
C SER A 110 17.54 46.83 21.16
N LYS A 111 16.34 47.04 21.70
CA LYS A 111 15.74 48.33 22.03
C LYS A 111 15.23 48.31 23.46
N SER A 112 15.41 49.44 24.15
CA SER A 112 14.79 49.68 25.46
C SER A 112 13.78 50.81 25.36
N VAL A 113 12.57 50.59 25.87
CA VAL A 113 11.42 51.47 25.67
C VAL A 113 10.66 51.71 26.99
N LYS A 114 10.08 52.90 27.12
CA LYS A 114 9.31 53.32 28.30
C LYS A 114 7.80 53.15 28.16
N TRP A 115 7.28 52.99 26.94
CA TRP A 115 5.83 53.05 26.68
C TRP A 115 5.31 51.94 25.78
N CYS A 116 6.05 51.60 24.73
CA CYS A 116 5.58 50.70 23.68
C CYS A 116 6.75 49.92 23.09
N LEU A 117 6.68 48.59 23.14
CA LEU A 117 7.65 47.69 22.52
C LEU A 117 7.00 46.97 21.35
N HIS A 118 7.48 47.23 20.13
CA HIS A 118 7.12 46.45 18.96
C HIS A 118 7.89 45.13 18.97
N LEU A 119 7.17 44.02 18.80
CA LEU A 119 7.75 42.68 18.73
C LEU A 119 8.15 42.36 17.30
N ALA A 120 9.19 41.54 17.14
CA ALA A 120 9.65 41.02 15.84
C ALA A 120 8.69 39.91 15.36
N PHE A 121 7.46 40.34 15.04
CA PHE A 121 6.37 39.46 14.66
C PHE A 121 6.61 38.84 13.28
N GLU A 122 7.05 39.64 12.31
CA GLU A 122 7.32 39.24 10.92
C GLU A 122 8.46 38.22 10.83
N GLU A 123 9.35 38.22 11.82
CA GLU A 123 10.50 37.36 11.98
C GLU A 123 10.18 36.11 12.84
N ASN A 124 8.91 35.90 13.20
CA ASN A 124 8.40 34.76 13.99
C ASN A 124 8.95 34.61 15.43
N TYR A 125 9.42 35.70 16.04
CA TYR A 125 9.85 35.67 17.45
C TYR A 125 8.67 35.74 18.44
N VAL A 126 8.84 35.09 19.60
CA VAL A 126 7.88 35.13 20.71
C VAL A 126 8.59 35.69 21.96
N PRO A 127 8.01 36.69 22.66
CA PRO A 127 8.64 37.25 23.85
C PRO A 127 8.59 36.26 25.02
N ARG A 128 9.74 36.04 25.67
CA ARG A 128 9.84 35.35 26.96
C ARG A 128 10.43 36.30 28.00
N LEU A 129 9.87 36.30 29.20
CA LEU A 129 10.42 37.08 30.30
C LEU A 129 11.71 36.41 30.79
N ASN A 130 12.83 37.13 30.70
CA ASN A 130 14.09 36.70 31.28
C ASN A 130 14.19 37.27 32.71
N THR A 131 14.07 36.42 33.72
CA THR A 131 14.10 36.81 35.13
C THR A 131 15.49 37.25 35.59
N ASP A 132 16.55 36.65 35.04
CA ASP A 132 17.93 36.89 35.47
C ASP A 132 18.43 38.27 35.01
N ASP A 133 18.03 38.68 33.80
CA ASP A 133 18.32 40.00 33.25
C ASP A 133 17.30 41.08 33.71
N SER A 134 16.27 40.70 34.49
CA SER A 134 15.23 41.61 34.99
C SER A 134 15.53 42.14 36.39
N ARG A 135 15.48 43.48 36.56
CA ARG A 135 15.72 44.12 37.86
C ARG A 135 14.43 44.70 38.46
N ILE A 136 13.90 44.05 39.49
CA ILE A 136 12.69 44.48 40.22
C ILE A 136 13.06 44.96 41.63
N THR A 137 12.56 46.13 42.04
CA THR A 137 12.80 46.70 43.38
C THR A 137 11.47 47.05 44.04
N PHE A 138 11.19 46.44 45.19
CA PHE A 138 9.97 46.67 45.96
C PHE A 138 10.20 47.75 47.03
N TYR A 139 9.13 48.48 47.39
CA TYR A 139 9.18 49.47 48.47
C TYR A 139 8.08 49.19 49.49
N LYS A 140 8.44 49.13 50.78
CA LYS A 140 7.51 49.08 51.90
C LYS A 140 7.77 50.29 52.80
N ASP A 141 6.75 51.09 53.07
CA ASP A 141 6.86 52.35 53.83
C ASP A 141 7.95 53.30 53.27
N GLN A 142 8.06 53.35 51.93
CA GLN A 142 9.07 54.08 51.15
C GLN A 142 10.53 53.58 51.26
N LEU A 143 10.81 52.51 52.01
CA LEU A 143 12.13 51.89 52.06
C LEU A 143 12.26 50.76 51.04
N PRO A 144 13.39 50.65 50.31
CA PRO A 144 13.62 49.53 49.40
C PRO A 144 13.67 48.23 50.19
N PHE A 145 12.79 47.29 49.83
CA PHE A 145 12.69 45.97 50.42
C PHE A 145 13.32 44.95 49.46
N LYS A 146 14.30 44.19 49.96
CA LYS A 146 14.90 43.07 49.24
C LYS A 146 14.36 41.77 49.83
N ALA A 147 13.52 41.08 49.07
CA ALA A 147 13.04 39.76 49.43
C ALA A 147 14.19 38.74 49.41
N ARG A 148 14.05 37.64 50.16
CA ARG A 148 15.00 36.53 50.09
C ARG A 148 14.75 35.76 48.78
N GLN A 149 15.77 35.67 47.94
CA GLN A 149 15.67 35.12 46.59
C GLN A 149 15.11 33.69 46.55
N LEU A 150 15.62 32.80 47.42
CA LEU A 150 15.18 31.40 47.53
C LEU A 150 13.68 31.27 47.86
N ASP A 151 13.15 32.15 48.71
CA ASP A 151 11.74 32.12 49.08
C ASP A 151 10.86 32.61 47.90
N VAL A 152 11.35 33.60 47.13
CA VAL A 152 10.68 34.11 45.92
C VAL A 152 10.67 33.07 44.81
N GLU A 153 11.79 32.40 44.55
CA GLU A 153 11.91 31.34 43.54
C GLU A 153 10.99 30.16 43.86
N ASN A 154 10.90 29.73 45.12
CA ASN A 154 9.97 28.67 45.53
C ASN A 154 8.51 29.09 45.29
N ILE A 155 8.12 30.30 45.72
CA ILE A 155 6.76 30.82 45.51
C ILE A 155 6.47 30.98 44.01
N LEU A 156 7.43 31.46 43.21
CA LEU A 156 7.28 31.61 41.77
C LEU A 156 7.09 30.25 41.10
N ASN A 157 7.92 29.26 41.44
CA ASN A 157 7.79 27.89 40.94
C ASN A 157 6.44 27.28 41.31
N ASP A 158 5.96 27.51 42.54
CA ASP A 158 4.64 27.04 42.98
C ASP A 158 3.51 27.75 42.23
N LEU A 159 3.63 29.06 41.99
CA LEU A 159 2.67 29.84 41.19
C LEU A 159 2.69 29.42 39.71
N GLU A 160 3.85 29.13 39.13
CA GLU A 160 3.97 28.61 37.77
C GLU A 160 3.37 27.21 37.64
N ARG A 161 3.60 26.34 38.63
CA ARG A 161 2.96 25.02 38.71
C ARG A 161 1.44 25.13 38.85
N ALA A 162 0.97 26.07 39.66
CA ALA A 162 -0.47 26.32 39.85
C ALA A 162 -1.11 27.01 38.63
N GLY A 163 -0.36 27.87 37.92
CA GLY A 163 -0.81 28.61 36.73
C GLY A 163 -0.82 27.78 35.46
N ARG A 164 -0.02 26.71 35.38
CA ARG A 164 -0.20 25.66 34.37
C ARG A 164 -1.51 24.93 34.69
N LYS A 165 -2.63 25.36 34.08
CA LYS A 165 -3.90 24.62 34.11
C LYS A 165 -3.58 23.15 33.86
N GLN A 166 -3.85 22.29 34.84
CA GLN A 166 -3.54 20.87 34.73
C GLN A 166 -4.31 20.33 33.53
N LYS A 167 -3.59 19.77 32.54
CA LYS A 167 -4.23 19.10 31.41
C LYS A 167 -5.20 18.08 31.97
N LEU A 168 -6.46 18.15 31.55
CA LEU A 168 -7.48 17.19 31.95
C LEU A 168 -7.00 15.80 31.53
N LYS A 169 -6.78 14.91 32.50
CA LYS A 169 -6.45 13.51 32.22
C LYS A 169 -7.75 12.76 32.04
N ASN A 170 -7.97 12.21 30.85
CA ASN A 170 -9.13 11.41 30.46
C ASN A 170 -10.48 12.12 30.71
N PRO A 171 -10.71 13.33 30.16
CA PRO A 171 -12.03 13.94 30.24
C PRO A 171 -13.07 13.05 29.54
N ALA A 172 -14.31 13.02 30.05
CA ALA A 172 -15.42 12.46 29.30
C ALA A 172 -15.69 13.38 28.10
N THR A 173 -15.41 12.89 26.89
CA THR A 173 -15.50 13.68 25.65
C THR A 173 -16.82 13.49 24.92
N ASP A 174 -17.72 12.63 25.40
CA ASP A 174 -18.94 12.25 24.69
C ASP A 174 -20.13 12.02 25.64
N ILE A 175 -21.34 12.08 25.10
CA ILE A 175 -22.61 11.85 25.79
C ILE A 175 -23.04 10.41 25.49
N LEU A 176 -23.07 9.58 26.53
CA LEU A 176 -23.56 8.20 26.38
C LEU A 176 -25.09 8.20 26.17
N PRO A 177 -25.61 7.32 25.28
CA PRO A 177 -27.04 7.12 25.15
C PRO A 177 -27.63 6.53 26.45
N PRO A 178 -28.93 6.80 26.74
CA PRO A 178 -29.57 6.25 27.93
C PRO A 178 -29.63 4.72 27.88
N VAL A 179 -29.45 4.07 29.04
CA VAL A 179 -29.50 2.61 29.15
C VAL A 179 -30.96 2.15 29.21
N GLY A 180 -31.33 1.23 28.32
CA GLY A 180 -32.66 0.59 28.30
C GLY A 180 -32.77 -0.58 29.28
N GLU A 181 -34.01 -0.94 29.65
CA GLU A 181 -34.33 -2.18 30.38
C GLU A 181 -34.78 -3.25 29.41
N PHE A 182 -34.11 -4.41 29.42
CA PHE A 182 -34.47 -5.55 28.56
C PHE A 182 -35.82 -6.14 28.99
N LYS A 183 -36.71 -6.37 28.01
CA LYS A 183 -37.97 -7.07 28.19
C LYS A 183 -38.02 -8.28 27.28
N ASP A 184 -38.31 -9.44 27.85
CA ASP A 184 -38.51 -10.68 27.12
C ASP A 184 -39.89 -10.69 26.45
N ILE A 185 -40.00 -9.97 25.32
CA ILE A 185 -41.22 -9.82 24.54
C ILE A 185 -41.54 -11.10 23.76
N GLU A 186 -40.52 -11.90 23.45
CA GLU A 186 -40.66 -13.08 22.61
C GLU A 186 -41.39 -14.22 23.31
N ASN A 187 -41.38 -14.22 24.65
CA ASN A 187 -42.13 -15.16 25.47
C ASN A 187 -43.65 -15.10 25.20
N TYR A 188 -44.14 -16.07 24.43
CA TYR A 188 -45.53 -16.20 24.03
C TYR A 188 -46.31 -17.17 24.92
N TYR A 189 -47.54 -16.77 25.31
CA TYR A 189 -48.50 -17.62 25.99
C TYR A 189 -49.65 -17.97 25.03
N SER A 190 -49.86 -19.27 24.78
CA SER A 190 -50.81 -19.72 23.76
C SER A 190 -52.27 -19.43 24.10
N ILE A 191 -53.04 -19.00 23.10
CA ILE A 191 -54.49 -18.81 23.20
C ILE A 191 -55.22 -20.12 23.49
N VAL A 192 -54.64 -21.28 23.14
CA VAL A 192 -55.20 -22.60 23.44
C VAL A 192 -55.39 -22.80 24.95
N ASN A 193 -54.50 -22.22 25.77
CA ASN A 193 -54.64 -22.27 27.23
C ASN A 193 -55.81 -21.43 27.76
N GLU A 194 -56.30 -20.47 26.98
CA GLU A 194 -57.45 -19.63 27.35
C GLU A 194 -58.80 -20.31 27.02
N PHE A 195 -58.80 -21.39 26.24
CA PHE A 195 -60.02 -22.12 25.93
C PHE A 195 -60.58 -22.86 27.16
N PRO A 196 -61.92 -22.90 27.33
CA PRO A 196 -62.52 -23.67 28.41
C PRO A 196 -62.14 -25.17 28.34
N MET A 197 -61.90 -25.79 29.51
CA MET A 197 -61.49 -27.21 29.61
C MET A 197 -62.40 -28.20 28.87
N VAL A 198 -63.68 -27.86 28.62
CA VAL A 198 -64.62 -28.70 27.87
C VAL A 198 -64.16 -29.01 26.44
N TYR A 199 -63.31 -28.16 25.86
CA TYR A 199 -62.75 -28.36 24.51
C TYR A 199 -61.61 -29.38 24.49
N GLY A 200 -60.96 -29.66 25.63
CA GLY A 200 -59.90 -30.66 25.75
C GLY A 200 -58.63 -30.36 24.95
N VAL A 201 -58.37 -29.09 24.61
CA VAL A 201 -57.23 -28.67 23.78
C VAL A 201 -56.03 -28.12 24.58
N GLY A 202 -56.26 -27.68 25.83
CA GLY A 202 -55.22 -27.15 26.72
C GLY A 202 -54.37 -28.24 27.40
N GLY A 203 -53.37 -27.82 28.17
CA GLY A 203 -52.39 -28.73 28.80
C GLY A 203 -52.97 -29.77 29.77
N GLU A 204 -54.15 -29.50 30.34
CA GLU A 204 -54.89 -30.42 31.22
C GLU A 204 -55.53 -31.60 30.47
N GLY A 205 -55.61 -31.54 29.13
CA GLY A 205 -56.15 -32.61 28.28
C GLY A 205 -57.67 -32.77 28.33
N LEU A 206 -58.16 -33.95 27.92
CA LEU A 206 -59.59 -34.28 27.89
C LEU A 206 -60.12 -34.53 29.31
N PRO A 207 -61.24 -33.89 29.73
CA PRO A 207 -61.89 -34.20 31.00
C PRO A 207 -62.46 -35.63 31.01
N GLU A 208 -62.72 -36.18 32.20
CA GLU A 208 -63.24 -37.56 32.36
C GLU A 208 -64.47 -37.83 31.46
N PRO A 209 -64.58 -39.04 30.86
CA PRO A 209 -65.58 -39.34 29.85
C PRO A 209 -67.01 -39.04 30.32
N SER A 210 -67.68 -38.12 29.62
CA SER A 210 -69.11 -37.82 29.82
C SER A 210 -69.82 -37.79 28.46
N GLN A 211 -71.16 -37.71 28.42
CA GLN A 211 -71.92 -37.68 27.15
C GLN A 211 -71.55 -36.51 26.21
N PHE A 212 -70.74 -35.54 26.68
CA PHE A 212 -70.36 -34.34 25.94
C PHE A 212 -68.84 -34.17 25.76
N THR A 213 -68.02 -35.17 26.11
CA THR A 213 -66.56 -35.09 25.88
C THR A 213 -66.22 -35.28 24.41
N PRO A 214 -65.43 -34.38 23.78
CA PRO A 214 -64.87 -34.62 22.46
C PRO A 214 -64.01 -35.90 22.43
N ASP A 215 -63.99 -36.57 21.28
CA ASP A 215 -62.99 -37.59 20.97
C ASP A 215 -61.61 -36.91 20.80
N GLU A 216 -60.54 -37.60 21.22
CA GLU A 216 -59.13 -37.24 21.01
C GLU A 216 -58.84 -36.77 19.57
N ALA A 217 -59.41 -37.44 18.56
CA ALA A 217 -59.23 -37.06 17.16
C ALA A 217 -59.82 -35.67 16.84
N ARG A 218 -60.97 -35.31 17.44
CA ARG A 218 -61.62 -34.00 17.24
C ARG A 218 -60.92 -32.90 18.03
N ALA A 219 -60.45 -33.21 19.24
CA ALA A 219 -59.64 -32.29 20.03
C ALA A 219 -58.33 -31.97 19.30
N ARG A 220 -57.63 -32.98 18.76
CA ARG A 220 -56.44 -32.78 17.92
C ARG A 220 -56.72 -31.99 16.64
N GLN A 221 -57.85 -32.23 15.98
CA GLN A 221 -58.23 -31.45 14.80
C GLN A 221 -58.45 -29.96 15.13
N LEU A 222 -59.14 -29.66 16.25
CA LEU A 222 -59.33 -28.28 16.71
C LEU A 222 -58.00 -27.64 17.12
N LYS A 223 -57.15 -28.38 17.82
CA LYS A 223 -55.81 -27.92 18.22
C LYS A 223 -54.94 -27.60 17.00
N GLY A 224 -54.95 -28.43 15.97
CA GLY A 224 -54.28 -28.16 14.69
C GLY A 224 -54.87 -26.96 13.94
N TYR A 225 -56.18 -26.70 14.04
CA TYR A 225 -56.79 -25.48 13.50
C TYR A 225 -56.32 -24.22 14.25
N LEU A 226 -56.26 -24.28 15.58
CA LEU A 226 -55.83 -23.16 16.43
C LEU A 226 -54.33 -22.85 16.30
N MET A 227 -53.51 -23.87 16.08
CA MET A 227 -52.05 -23.77 15.87
C MET A 227 -51.67 -22.73 14.81
N PHE A 228 -52.44 -22.61 13.73
CA PHE A 228 -52.20 -21.59 12.70
C PHE A 228 -52.27 -20.16 13.26
N PHE A 229 -53.26 -19.87 14.11
CA PHE A 229 -53.42 -18.55 14.72
C PHE A 229 -52.38 -18.28 15.80
N ASP A 230 -52.06 -19.28 16.62
CA ASP A 230 -50.97 -19.21 17.58
C ASP A 230 -49.64 -18.89 16.88
N GLN A 231 -49.35 -19.54 15.75
CA GLN A 231 -48.11 -19.31 15.00
C GLN A 231 -48.01 -17.86 14.49
N LEU A 232 -49.12 -17.25 14.05
CA LEU A 232 -49.15 -15.85 13.63
C LEU A 232 -48.86 -14.89 14.80
N LEU A 233 -49.44 -15.15 15.98
CA LEU A 233 -49.23 -14.34 17.18
C LEU A 233 -47.81 -14.48 17.72
N ALA A 234 -47.26 -15.70 17.71
CA ALA A 234 -45.89 -15.96 18.11
C ALA A 234 -44.91 -15.25 17.15
N ASN A 235 -45.11 -15.36 15.83
CA ASN A 235 -44.30 -14.64 14.85
C ASN A 235 -44.38 -13.12 15.02
N TYR A 236 -45.55 -12.56 15.34
CA TYR A 236 -45.68 -11.13 15.64
C TYR A 236 -44.81 -10.70 16.83
N LEU A 237 -44.79 -11.46 17.92
CA LEU A 237 -43.93 -11.16 19.07
C LEU A 237 -42.45 -11.34 18.76
N SER A 238 -42.09 -12.33 17.94
CA SER A 238 -40.70 -12.52 17.47
C SER A 238 -40.26 -11.35 16.58
N GLN A 239 -41.13 -10.87 15.69
CA GLN A 239 -40.87 -9.66 14.91
C GLN A 239 -40.67 -8.43 15.81
N LEU A 240 -41.45 -8.32 16.90
CA LEU A 240 -41.36 -7.21 17.83
C LEU A 240 -40.09 -7.27 18.70
N SER A 241 -39.64 -8.47 19.10
CA SER A 241 -38.40 -8.65 19.87
C SER A 241 -37.16 -8.30 19.05
N HIS A 242 -37.20 -8.48 17.73
CA HIS A 242 -36.08 -8.22 16.81
C HIS A 242 -36.14 -6.87 16.07
N VAL A 243 -36.94 -5.91 16.53
CA VAL A 243 -36.99 -4.57 15.90
C VAL A 243 -35.64 -3.86 15.95
N ASN A 244 -34.86 -4.09 17.02
CA ASN A 244 -33.49 -3.57 17.15
C ASN A 244 -32.57 -4.06 16.01
N ASP A 245 -32.73 -5.31 15.56
CA ASP A 245 -31.92 -5.89 14.50
C ASP A 245 -32.21 -5.26 13.13
N LEU A 246 -33.48 -4.93 12.88
CA LEU A 246 -33.91 -4.25 11.64
C LEU A 246 -33.20 -2.90 11.44
N PHE A 247 -32.98 -2.16 12.53
CA PHE A 247 -32.28 -0.87 12.53
C PHE A 247 -30.82 -0.96 12.99
N SER A 248 -30.28 -2.19 13.09
CA SER A 248 -28.91 -2.42 13.50
C SER A 248 -27.92 -2.17 12.34
N MET A 249 -26.78 -1.57 12.66
CA MET A 249 -25.62 -1.44 11.77
C MET A 249 -24.66 -2.63 11.88
N ASN A 250 -25.08 -3.72 12.54
CA ASN A 250 -24.25 -4.90 12.73
C ASN A 250 -23.92 -5.57 11.38
N ALA A 251 -22.63 -5.56 11.03
CA ALA A 251 -22.06 -6.21 9.85
C ALA A 251 -21.37 -7.54 10.18
N ALA A 252 -21.53 -8.05 11.41
CA ALA A 252 -20.92 -9.30 11.82
C ALA A 252 -21.40 -10.44 10.92
N ARG A 253 -20.43 -11.25 10.50
CA ARG A 253 -20.66 -12.50 9.78
C ARG A 253 -20.39 -13.67 10.72
N ASP A 254 -21.08 -14.77 10.48
CA ASP A 254 -20.79 -16.02 11.16
C ASP A 254 -19.52 -16.69 10.57
N VAL A 255 -19.14 -17.85 11.12
CA VAL A 255 -17.93 -18.59 10.70
C VAL A 255 -18.00 -19.04 9.23
N PHE A 256 -19.19 -19.01 8.61
CA PHE A 256 -19.44 -19.47 7.26
C PHE A 256 -19.59 -18.32 6.25
N GLY A 257 -19.51 -17.07 6.72
CA GLY A 257 -19.58 -15.87 5.87
C GLY A 257 -20.99 -15.27 5.73
N ASP A 258 -21.99 -15.83 6.38
CA ASP A 258 -23.36 -15.32 6.34
C ASP A 258 -23.54 -14.16 7.32
N PHE A 259 -24.42 -13.22 7.02
CA PHE A 259 -24.77 -12.16 7.97
C PHE A 259 -25.43 -12.76 9.22
N VAL A 260 -24.95 -12.37 10.41
CA VAL A 260 -25.62 -12.73 11.67
C VAL A 260 -27.08 -12.24 11.66
N ILE A 261 -27.33 -11.07 11.06
CA ILE A 261 -28.67 -10.57 10.75
C ILE A 261 -28.99 -10.92 9.29
N GLY A 262 -29.33 -12.19 9.06
CA GLY A 262 -29.66 -12.73 7.73
C GLY A 262 -31.14 -12.70 7.36
N ARG A 263 -31.98 -11.95 8.09
CA ARG A 263 -33.44 -11.86 7.84
C ARG A 263 -34.03 -10.54 8.31
N THR A 264 -35.18 -10.18 7.76
CA THR A 264 -36.02 -9.05 8.22
C THR A 264 -37.45 -9.45 8.58
N TYR A 265 -37.88 -10.68 8.28
CA TYR A 265 -39.02 -11.32 8.95
C TYR A 265 -38.54 -12.37 9.95
N TYR A 266 -38.91 -12.16 11.22
CA TYR A 266 -38.58 -13.08 12.30
C TYR A 266 -39.78 -13.95 12.66
N THR A 267 -39.49 -15.21 12.90
CA THR A 267 -40.48 -16.23 13.26
C THR A 267 -39.96 -17.08 14.39
N GLN A 268 -40.86 -17.51 15.26
CA GLN A 268 -40.53 -18.44 16.34
C GLN A 268 -41.45 -19.66 16.26
N PRO A 269 -40.92 -20.90 16.19
CA PRO A 269 -41.77 -22.09 16.18
C PRO A 269 -42.45 -22.27 17.54
N LEU A 270 -43.71 -22.69 17.57
CA LEU A 270 -44.46 -22.80 18.84
C LEU A 270 -43.82 -23.78 19.84
N PHE A 271 -43.13 -24.82 19.35
CA PHE A 271 -42.41 -25.78 20.20
C PHE A 271 -41.19 -25.19 20.94
N SER A 272 -40.65 -24.03 20.52
CA SER A 272 -39.54 -23.38 21.22
C SER A 272 -40.00 -22.43 22.32
N THR A 273 -41.30 -22.19 22.44
CA THR A 273 -41.87 -21.30 23.47
C THR A 273 -42.06 -22.05 24.79
N ALA A 274 -41.66 -21.42 25.90
CA ALA A 274 -41.72 -22.05 27.22
C ALA A 274 -43.14 -22.44 27.67
N ASN A 275 -44.17 -21.78 27.14
CA ASN A 275 -45.57 -21.94 27.58
C ASN A 275 -46.51 -22.56 26.52
N ALA A 276 -46.04 -22.76 25.28
CA ALA A 276 -46.82 -23.42 24.24
C ALA A 276 -46.17 -24.70 23.69
N GLY A 277 -44.90 -24.98 24.02
CA GLY A 277 -44.20 -26.08 23.38
C GLY A 277 -44.76 -27.46 23.69
N ASP A 278 -45.01 -27.75 24.96
CA ASP A 278 -45.64 -29.01 25.39
C ASP A 278 -47.07 -29.16 24.86
N LEU A 279 -47.74 -28.05 24.54
CA LEU A 279 -49.08 -28.10 23.98
C LEU A 279 -49.02 -28.71 22.60
N PHE A 280 -48.28 -28.17 21.65
CA PHE A 280 -48.37 -28.60 20.25
C PHE A 280 -47.46 -29.78 19.87
N ASP A 281 -46.72 -30.34 20.83
CA ASP A 281 -45.67 -31.33 20.57
C ASP A 281 -46.17 -32.57 19.81
N ASP A 282 -47.40 -33.01 20.09
CA ASP A 282 -48.02 -34.18 19.47
C ASP A 282 -48.46 -33.96 18.01
N LEU A 283 -48.39 -32.72 17.51
CA LEU A 283 -48.75 -32.36 16.13
C LEU A 283 -47.53 -32.22 15.20
N TYR A 284 -46.32 -32.08 15.74
CA TYR A 284 -45.11 -31.93 14.95
C TYR A 284 -44.51 -33.29 14.56
N VAL A 285 -44.37 -33.54 13.25
CA VAL A 285 -43.70 -34.74 12.73
C VAL A 285 -42.19 -34.54 12.63
N ASP A 286 -41.75 -33.36 12.20
CA ASP A 286 -40.36 -32.98 12.04
C ASP A 286 -40.14 -31.54 12.53
N LYS A 287 -39.67 -31.38 13.77
CA LYS A 287 -39.48 -30.05 14.38
C LYS A 287 -38.37 -29.24 13.69
N PRO A 288 -37.17 -29.79 13.42
CA PRO A 288 -36.11 -29.01 12.78
C PRO A 288 -36.44 -28.56 11.36
N GLY A 289 -37.00 -29.43 10.50
CA GLY A 289 -37.40 -29.02 9.16
C GLY A 289 -38.61 -28.08 9.15
N HIS A 290 -39.49 -28.14 10.16
CA HIS A 290 -40.53 -27.12 10.32
C HIS A 290 -39.95 -25.73 10.55
N THR A 291 -38.90 -25.59 11.36
CA THR A 291 -38.24 -24.28 11.58
C THR A 291 -37.75 -23.68 10.26
N ILE A 292 -37.16 -24.50 9.39
CA ILE A 292 -36.64 -24.04 8.10
C ILE A 292 -37.78 -23.66 7.16
N ALA A 293 -38.75 -24.56 6.99
CA ALA A 293 -39.92 -24.28 6.16
C ALA A 293 -40.66 -23.02 6.64
N LEU A 294 -40.74 -22.78 7.95
CA LEU A 294 -41.36 -21.58 8.50
C LEU A 294 -40.57 -20.31 8.11
N ASN A 295 -39.24 -20.36 8.17
CA ASN A 295 -38.37 -19.25 7.76
C ASN A 295 -38.48 -18.98 6.26
N ASP A 296 -38.41 -20.03 5.43
CA ASP A 296 -38.47 -19.92 3.97
C ASP A 296 -39.84 -19.40 3.49
N ILE A 297 -40.92 -19.74 4.20
CA ILE A 297 -42.26 -19.20 3.95
C ILE A 297 -42.34 -17.72 4.36
N ALA A 298 -41.64 -17.33 5.43
CA ALA A 298 -41.71 -15.98 5.97
C ALA A 298 -40.97 -14.97 5.08
N GLU A 299 -39.83 -15.35 4.51
CA GLU A 299 -39.01 -14.46 3.69
C GLU A 299 -38.15 -15.24 2.69
N THR A 300 -38.14 -14.79 1.44
CA THR A 300 -37.17 -15.25 0.44
C THR A 300 -35.90 -14.41 0.48
N GLU A 301 -34.78 -14.90 -0.05
CA GLU A 301 -33.52 -14.15 -0.12
C GLU A 301 -33.66 -12.81 -0.86
N GLU A 302 -34.43 -12.77 -1.95
CA GLU A 302 -34.72 -11.54 -2.70
C GLU A 302 -35.46 -10.51 -1.83
N GLN A 303 -36.48 -10.97 -1.07
CA GLN A 303 -37.25 -10.11 -0.17
C GLN A 303 -36.39 -9.58 0.97
N PHE A 304 -35.52 -10.41 1.53
CA PHE A 304 -34.54 -9.99 2.52
C PHE A 304 -33.64 -8.89 1.95
N GLY A 305 -33.06 -9.12 0.77
CA GLY A 305 -32.20 -8.17 0.07
C GLY A 305 -32.87 -6.81 -0.13
N GLU A 306 -34.10 -6.78 -0.63
CA GLU A 306 -34.86 -5.55 -0.84
C GLU A 306 -35.18 -4.82 0.47
N ARG A 307 -35.73 -5.54 1.47
CA ARG A 307 -36.18 -4.95 2.73
C ARG A 307 -35.02 -4.46 3.57
N ARG A 308 -33.94 -5.23 3.66
CA ARG A 308 -32.75 -4.85 4.43
C ARG A 308 -32.12 -3.59 3.83
N ASN A 309 -31.98 -3.51 2.50
CA ASN A 309 -31.52 -2.29 1.82
C ASN A 309 -32.35 -1.06 2.18
N ARG A 310 -33.69 -1.18 2.21
CA ARG A 310 -34.58 -0.07 2.61
C ARG A 310 -34.38 0.39 4.04
N PHE A 311 -34.13 -0.52 4.98
CA PHE A 311 -33.80 -0.16 6.36
C PHE A 311 -32.46 0.58 6.45
N LEU A 312 -31.45 0.13 5.71
CA LEU A 312 -30.15 0.81 5.64
C LEU A 312 -30.25 2.19 4.98
N ASP A 313 -31.05 2.33 3.91
CA ASP A 313 -31.33 3.63 3.28
C ASP A 313 -31.98 4.61 4.27
N HIS A 314 -32.90 4.11 5.12
CA HIS A 314 -33.49 4.92 6.18
C HIS A 314 -32.46 5.38 7.22
N LEU A 315 -31.51 4.52 7.60
CA LEU A 315 -30.44 4.88 8.53
C LEU A 315 -29.50 5.92 7.91
N MET A 316 -29.08 5.73 6.66
CA MET A 316 -28.25 6.69 5.94
C MET A 316 -28.93 8.05 5.75
N ALA A 317 -30.24 8.06 5.50
CA ALA A 317 -31.00 9.30 5.35
C ALA A 317 -30.94 10.21 6.59
N ARG A 318 -30.69 9.66 7.79
CA ARG A 318 -30.47 10.47 9.01
C ARG A 318 -29.23 11.35 8.92
N PHE A 319 -28.27 10.95 8.08
CA PHE A 319 -27.04 11.67 7.80
C PHE A 319 -27.08 12.41 6.46
N ALA A 320 -28.26 12.47 5.82
CA ALA A 320 -28.47 13.05 4.49
C ALA A 320 -27.65 12.41 3.36
N GLU A 321 -27.29 11.13 3.50
CA GLU A 321 -26.51 10.38 2.50
C GLU A 321 -27.42 9.56 1.57
N GLN A 322 -27.02 9.40 0.30
CA GLN A 322 -27.78 8.68 -0.73
C GLN A 322 -26.87 7.80 -1.61
N PHE A 323 -27.28 6.55 -1.84
CA PHE A 323 -26.52 5.55 -2.64
C PHE A 323 -27.18 5.23 -3.99
N THR A 324 -28.14 6.04 -4.46
CA THR A 324 -28.99 5.70 -5.62
C THR A 324 -28.20 5.44 -6.90
N ASP A 325 -27.29 6.34 -7.26
CA ASP A 325 -26.50 6.23 -8.50
C ASP A 325 -25.60 4.98 -8.48
N TYR A 326 -24.96 4.71 -7.33
CA TYR A 326 -24.15 3.51 -7.13
C TYR A 326 -24.99 2.23 -7.22
N ALA A 327 -26.15 2.20 -6.55
CA ALA A 327 -27.05 1.05 -6.59
C ALA A 327 -27.47 0.68 -8.02
N LEU A 328 -27.82 1.67 -8.85
CA LEU A 328 -28.19 1.44 -10.26
C LEU A 328 -27.04 0.81 -11.07
N LEU A 329 -25.81 1.24 -10.82
CA LEU A 329 -24.61 0.65 -11.43
C LEU A 329 -24.38 -0.78 -10.94
N THR A 330 -24.48 -1.03 -9.63
CA THR A 330 -24.31 -2.37 -9.05
C THR A 330 -25.36 -3.34 -9.57
N TYR A 331 -26.62 -2.94 -9.73
CA TYR A 331 -27.65 -3.78 -10.35
C TYR A 331 -27.32 -4.14 -11.80
N ARG A 332 -26.71 -3.21 -12.56
CA ARG A 332 -26.29 -3.47 -13.95
C ARG A 332 -25.07 -4.40 -14.02
N LEU A 333 -24.16 -4.32 -13.06
CA LEU A 333 -22.89 -5.06 -13.06
C LEU A 333 -23.00 -6.44 -12.39
N SER A 334 -23.60 -6.52 -11.20
CA SER A 334 -23.68 -7.72 -10.35
C SER A 334 -24.96 -8.55 -10.55
N GLY A 335 -25.97 -8.03 -11.25
CA GLY A 335 -27.23 -8.73 -11.51
C GLY A 335 -27.94 -9.16 -10.21
N GLU A 336 -28.18 -10.48 -10.06
CA GLU A 336 -28.89 -11.06 -8.92
C GLU A 336 -28.14 -10.91 -7.58
N LYS A 337 -26.80 -10.74 -7.60
CA LYS A 337 -26.00 -10.53 -6.38
C LYS A 337 -26.06 -9.11 -5.83
N ALA A 338 -26.51 -8.15 -6.65
CA ALA A 338 -26.49 -6.73 -6.32
C ALA A 338 -27.14 -6.35 -4.97
N PRO A 339 -28.28 -6.95 -4.53
CA PRO A 339 -28.88 -6.59 -3.24
C PRO A 339 -27.97 -6.90 -2.04
N LEU A 340 -27.22 -8.00 -2.08
CA LEU A 340 -26.33 -8.42 -0.99
C LEU A 340 -25.04 -7.57 -0.98
N ASP A 341 -24.45 -7.32 -2.15
CA ASP A 341 -23.31 -6.42 -2.30
C ASP A 341 -23.63 -5.02 -1.74
N LEU A 342 -24.82 -4.50 -2.06
CA LEU A 342 -25.27 -3.19 -1.54
C LEU A 342 -25.48 -3.18 -0.03
N ILE A 343 -25.91 -4.29 0.57
CA ILE A 343 -26.04 -4.39 2.04
C ILE A 343 -24.66 -4.28 2.69
N GLU A 344 -23.66 -5.00 2.15
CA GLU A 344 -22.28 -4.96 2.63
C GLU A 344 -21.69 -3.55 2.51
N ASP A 345 -21.80 -2.93 1.34
CA ASP A 345 -21.27 -1.59 1.09
C ASP A 345 -21.92 -0.52 1.98
N LYS A 346 -23.25 -0.56 2.13
CA LYS A 346 -23.98 0.38 3.00
C LYS A 346 -23.65 0.18 4.47
N LEU A 347 -23.50 -1.06 4.92
CA LEU A 347 -23.08 -1.36 6.30
C LEU A 347 -21.65 -0.87 6.54
N SER A 348 -20.73 -1.09 5.59
CA SER A 348 -19.36 -0.58 5.67
C SER A 348 -19.35 0.94 5.78
N PHE A 349 -20.09 1.63 4.90
CA PHE A 349 -20.22 3.09 4.91
C PHE A 349 -20.80 3.63 6.22
N LEU A 350 -21.90 3.03 6.72
CA LEU A 350 -22.55 3.45 7.97
C LEU A 350 -21.64 3.26 9.19
N ASN A 351 -20.93 2.12 9.27
CA ASN A 351 -19.99 1.86 10.37
C ASN A 351 -18.76 2.77 10.32
N ALA A 352 -18.30 3.13 9.10
CA ALA A 352 -17.20 4.07 8.91
C ALA A 352 -17.60 5.54 9.03
N TYR A 353 -18.91 5.85 9.07
CA TYR A 353 -19.45 7.21 9.00
C TYR A 353 -18.82 8.22 9.95
N PRO A 354 -18.61 7.90 11.26
CA PRO A 354 -17.96 8.84 12.18
C PRO A 354 -16.58 9.26 11.70
N VAL A 355 -15.78 8.32 11.19
CA VAL A 355 -14.42 8.59 10.72
C VAL A 355 -14.44 9.35 9.39
N ILE A 356 -15.23 8.92 8.40
CA ILE A 356 -15.24 9.56 7.07
C ILE A 356 -15.91 10.94 7.06
N SER A 357 -16.73 11.25 8.07
CA SER A 357 -17.31 12.57 8.27
C SER A 357 -16.35 13.51 9.01
N GLU A 358 -15.71 13.04 10.09
CA GLU A 358 -14.71 13.80 10.86
C GLU A 358 -13.45 14.09 10.01
N GLU A 359 -12.93 13.07 9.31
CA GLU A 359 -11.69 13.16 8.56
C GLU A 359 -11.89 13.73 7.15
N ARG A 360 -13.07 14.22 6.75
CA ARG A 360 -13.36 14.60 5.34
C ARG A 360 -12.31 15.53 4.72
N GLY A 361 -11.80 16.49 5.48
CA GLY A 361 -10.75 17.44 5.06
C GLY A 361 -9.32 17.06 5.48
N LYS A 362 -9.10 15.84 5.97
CA LYS A 362 -7.80 15.36 6.42
C LYS A 362 -6.90 15.03 5.23
N GLY A 363 -5.76 15.71 5.14
CA GLY A 363 -4.73 15.43 4.15
C GLY A 363 -3.83 14.25 4.55
N PHE A 364 -2.94 13.88 3.64
CA PHE A 364 -1.99 12.79 3.85
C PHE A 364 -0.88 13.19 4.84
N ASN A 365 -0.55 12.33 5.81
CA ASN A 365 0.51 12.62 6.79
C ASN A 365 1.84 11.95 6.40
N TYR A 366 2.66 12.68 5.64
CA TYR A 366 3.99 12.21 5.22
C TYR A 366 5.03 12.14 6.35
N LYS A 367 4.73 12.66 7.55
CA LYS A 367 5.61 12.58 8.74
C LYS A 367 5.23 11.44 9.68
N SER A 368 4.43 10.47 9.23
CA SER A 368 4.01 9.34 10.04
C SER A 368 4.99 8.16 9.86
N PRO A 369 5.98 7.96 10.75
CA PRO A 369 7.12 7.07 10.49
C PRO A 369 6.73 5.60 10.33
N CYS A 370 5.67 5.12 10.99
CA CYS A 370 5.25 3.71 10.91
C CYS A 370 4.12 3.43 9.93
N ARG A 371 3.55 4.48 9.33
CA ARG A 371 2.35 4.37 8.47
C ARG A 371 2.56 5.17 7.21
N LEU A 372 3.81 5.36 6.82
CA LEU A 372 4.17 6.19 5.68
C LEU A 372 3.45 5.72 4.41
N TRP A 373 3.32 4.40 4.23
CA TRP A 373 2.56 3.79 3.14
C TRP A 373 1.61 2.72 3.67
N HIS A 374 0.50 3.14 4.26
CA HIS A 374 -0.44 2.24 4.92
C HIS A 374 -1.89 2.74 4.74
N THR A 375 -2.86 1.81 4.71
CA THR A 375 -4.29 2.10 4.43
C THR A 375 -4.94 3.05 5.43
N SER A 376 -4.37 3.17 6.64
CA SER A 376 -4.84 4.12 7.65
C SER A 376 -4.34 5.56 7.44
N ASN A 377 -3.25 5.74 6.69
CA ASN A 377 -2.65 7.04 6.37
C ASN A 377 -2.96 7.43 4.92
N VAL A 378 -4.25 7.53 4.61
CA VAL A 378 -4.73 8.07 3.32
C VAL A 378 -5.61 9.29 3.60
N SER A 379 -5.77 10.15 2.59
CA SER A 379 -6.62 11.34 2.71
C SER A 379 -8.07 10.97 3.03
N GLY A 380 -8.77 11.82 3.76
CA GLY A 380 -10.19 11.60 4.08
C GLY A 380 -11.08 11.58 2.84
N LEU A 381 -10.76 12.39 1.83
CA LEU A 381 -11.43 12.39 0.53
C LEU A 381 -11.32 11.01 -0.14
N GLN A 382 -10.12 10.42 -0.16
CA GLN A 382 -9.89 9.10 -0.72
C GLN A 382 -10.70 8.03 0.02
N LYS A 383 -10.68 8.00 1.37
CA LYS A 383 -11.46 7.02 2.17
C LYS A 383 -12.95 7.14 1.88
N ARG A 384 -13.48 8.37 1.92
CA ARG A 384 -14.91 8.62 1.75
C ARG A 384 -15.38 8.21 0.35
N VAL A 385 -14.65 8.62 -0.68
CA VAL A 385 -15.00 8.29 -2.07
C VAL A 385 -14.87 6.79 -2.32
N ALA A 386 -13.84 6.12 -1.80
CA ALA A 386 -13.72 4.67 -1.90
C ALA A 386 -14.98 3.95 -1.37
N MET A 387 -15.48 4.36 -0.20
CA MET A 387 -16.70 3.79 0.39
C MET A 387 -17.97 4.11 -0.41
N LEU A 388 -18.10 5.31 -0.98
CA LEU A 388 -19.23 5.69 -1.84
C LEU A 388 -19.26 4.93 -3.18
N LEU A 389 -18.10 4.42 -3.59
CA LEU A 389 -17.92 3.61 -4.80
C LEU A 389 -17.97 2.11 -4.52
N GLY A 390 -18.16 1.70 -3.25
CA GLY A 390 -18.09 0.31 -2.81
C GLY A 390 -16.73 -0.34 -3.07
N ILE A 391 -15.64 0.44 -3.05
CA ILE A 391 -14.28 -0.10 -3.10
C ILE A 391 -13.96 -0.62 -1.70
N ALA A 392 -13.88 -1.95 -1.58
CA ALA A 392 -13.61 -2.60 -0.31
C ALA A 392 -12.15 -2.42 0.13
N ASP A 393 -11.95 -2.34 1.45
CA ASP A 393 -10.60 -2.40 2.02
C ASP A 393 -9.98 -3.77 1.74
N ARG A 394 -8.69 -3.76 1.39
CA ARG A 394 -7.96 -4.99 1.16
C ARG A 394 -7.76 -5.77 2.46
N LYS A 395 -8.05 -7.06 2.39
CA LYS A 395 -7.90 -8.00 3.50
C LYS A 395 -6.44 -8.42 3.68
N SER A 396 -6.10 -8.91 4.87
CA SER A 396 -4.74 -9.34 5.23
C SER A 396 -4.30 -10.62 4.50
N ASP A 397 -5.23 -11.44 4.01
CA ASP A 397 -4.96 -12.67 3.25
C ASP A 397 -4.31 -12.41 1.88
N ARG A 398 -4.42 -11.18 1.37
CA ARG A 398 -3.76 -10.71 0.14
C ARG A 398 -2.30 -10.35 0.34
N LEU A 399 -1.82 -10.20 1.58
CA LEU A 399 -0.42 -9.93 1.84
C LEU A 399 0.42 -11.17 1.55
N GLN A 400 1.35 -11.03 0.60
CA GLN A 400 2.33 -12.05 0.23
C GLN A 400 3.70 -11.43 0.29
N PHE A 401 4.65 -12.14 0.91
CA PHE A 401 6.00 -11.64 1.14
C PHE A 401 7.01 -12.51 0.41
N SER A 402 8.17 -11.95 0.08
CA SER A 402 9.24 -12.72 -0.55
C SER A 402 9.73 -13.86 0.37
N PRO A 403 10.40 -14.90 -0.16
CA PRO A 403 10.81 -16.09 0.61
C PRO A 403 11.68 -15.81 1.84
N ARG A 404 12.27 -14.60 1.94
CA ARG A 404 13.04 -14.12 3.09
C ARG A 404 12.17 -13.90 4.33
N PHE A 405 10.86 -13.72 4.16
CA PHE A 405 9.93 -13.42 5.24
C PHE A 405 9.08 -14.64 5.54
N LYS A 406 9.29 -15.25 6.71
CA LYS A 406 8.63 -16.50 7.09
C LYS A 406 7.76 -16.30 8.32
N ILE A 407 6.51 -16.74 8.22
CA ILE A 407 5.61 -16.88 9.37
C ILE A 407 5.83 -18.28 9.95
N THR A 408 6.19 -18.35 11.23
CA THR A 408 6.43 -19.58 11.98
C THR A 408 5.24 -19.93 12.86
N GLY A 409 5.06 -21.23 13.12
CA GLY A 409 3.93 -21.79 13.85
C GLY A 409 2.89 -22.42 12.92
N SER A 410 2.60 -23.72 13.09
CA SER A 410 1.54 -24.41 12.35
C SER A 410 0.15 -24.25 12.97
N THR A 411 0.11 -23.89 14.26
CA THR A 411 -1.08 -23.54 15.03
C THR A 411 -0.70 -22.40 15.97
N ALA A 412 -1.69 -21.62 16.44
CA ALA A 412 -1.43 -20.52 17.36
C ALA A 412 -0.61 -21.00 18.60
N PRO A 413 0.42 -20.25 19.02
CA PRO A 413 0.74 -18.90 18.59
C PRO A 413 1.67 -18.83 17.36
N PHE A 414 1.43 -17.84 16.48
CA PHE A 414 2.25 -17.54 15.30
C PHE A 414 3.31 -16.50 15.60
N ALA A 415 4.42 -16.50 14.86
CA ALA A 415 5.48 -15.49 14.92
C ALA A 415 6.05 -15.27 13.52
N PHE A 416 6.90 -14.27 13.30
CA PHE A 416 7.58 -14.10 12.01
C PHE A 416 9.09 -13.93 12.18
N VAL A 417 9.82 -14.30 11.13
CA VAL A 417 11.27 -14.19 11.01
C VAL A 417 11.62 -13.63 9.63
N VAL A 418 12.67 -12.81 9.56
CA VAL A 418 13.22 -12.26 8.31
C VAL A 418 14.65 -12.77 8.15
N GLU A 419 14.96 -13.34 6.98
CA GLU A 419 16.25 -13.95 6.64
C GLU A 419 17.11 -13.09 5.70
N ASP A 420 18.42 -13.28 5.77
CA ASP A 420 19.41 -12.72 4.85
C ASP A 420 19.43 -13.47 3.48
N ASP A 421 20.43 -13.20 2.62
CA ASP A 421 20.64 -13.93 1.36
C ASP A 421 21.22 -15.34 1.58
N VAL A 422 21.74 -15.61 2.78
CA VAL A 422 22.35 -16.87 3.20
C VAL A 422 21.52 -17.49 4.32
N PRO A 423 20.32 -18.00 4.00
CA PRO A 423 19.13 -18.14 4.87
C PRO A 423 19.42 -18.21 6.38
N GLN A 424 19.81 -17.07 6.95
CA GLN A 424 20.08 -16.85 8.35
C GLN A 424 19.13 -15.79 8.87
N ASP A 425 18.55 -16.08 10.04
CA ASP A 425 17.57 -15.22 10.68
C ASP A 425 18.23 -13.91 11.13
N VAL A 426 17.77 -12.78 10.58
CA VAL A 426 18.23 -11.42 10.92
C VAL A 426 17.31 -10.80 11.97
N LEU A 427 15.99 -10.83 11.72
CA LEU A 427 14.97 -10.25 12.60
C LEU A 427 13.93 -11.30 13.03
N GLU A 428 13.47 -11.20 14.28
CA GLU A 428 12.35 -11.96 14.82
C GLU A 428 11.25 -11.03 15.37
N SER A 429 9.99 -11.45 15.28
CA SER A 429 8.85 -10.73 15.84
C SER A 429 8.97 -10.56 17.36
N ALA A 430 8.66 -9.37 17.88
CA ALA A 430 8.78 -9.08 19.31
C ALA A 430 7.76 -9.81 20.20
N SER A 431 6.60 -10.19 19.63
CA SER A 431 5.51 -10.89 20.29
C SER A 431 4.90 -11.93 19.35
N SER A 432 4.22 -12.92 19.93
CA SER A 432 3.48 -13.92 19.15
C SER A 432 2.01 -13.52 18.95
N PHE A 433 1.39 -14.10 17.93
CA PHE A 433 0.07 -13.73 17.42
C PHE A 433 -0.92 -14.90 17.51
N ASN A 434 -2.21 -14.58 17.65
CA ASN A 434 -3.27 -15.60 17.78
C ASN A 434 -3.75 -16.13 16.42
N SER A 435 -3.54 -15.37 15.34
CA SER A 435 -3.91 -15.74 13.98
C SER A 435 -2.76 -15.47 13.00
N ILE A 436 -2.78 -16.16 11.87
CA ILE A 436 -1.83 -15.90 10.77
C ILE A 436 -2.04 -14.51 10.16
N ASP A 437 -3.27 -14.01 10.15
CA ASP A 437 -3.63 -12.70 9.65
C ASP A 437 -3.04 -11.57 10.51
N ASP A 438 -3.07 -11.72 11.83
CA ASP A 438 -2.40 -10.78 12.74
C ASP A 438 -0.88 -10.75 12.51
N ALA A 439 -0.27 -11.91 12.24
CA ALA A 439 1.15 -12.00 11.92
C ALA A 439 1.48 -11.30 10.58
N ARG A 440 0.63 -11.45 9.55
CA ARG A 440 0.77 -10.74 8.26
C ARG A 440 0.66 -9.22 8.43
N LEU A 441 -0.30 -8.74 9.22
CA LEU A 441 -0.48 -7.32 9.51
C LEU A 441 0.72 -6.74 10.26
N ALA A 442 1.27 -7.48 11.22
CA ALA A 442 2.49 -7.07 11.93
C ALA A 442 3.71 -7.04 11.01
N LEU A 443 3.79 -7.97 10.04
CA LEU A 443 4.85 -8.00 9.05
C LEU A 443 4.77 -6.82 8.07
N GLU A 444 3.57 -6.49 7.56
CA GLU A 444 3.33 -5.27 6.76
C GLU A 444 3.84 -4.02 7.50
N GLU A 445 3.47 -3.86 8.78
CA GLU A 445 3.92 -2.72 9.58
C GLU A 445 5.43 -2.72 9.83
N THR A 446 6.04 -3.91 9.96
CA THR A 446 7.50 -4.09 10.10
C THR A 446 8.22 -3.65 8.83
N VAL A 447 7.73 -4.04 7.65
CA VAL A 447 8.29 -3.61 6.35
C VAL A 447 8.17 -2.08 6.20
N VAL A 448 6.99 -1.51 6.47
CA VAL A 448 6.76 -0.05 6.34
C VAL A 448 7.59 0.76 7.34
N SER A 449 7.75 0.29 8.58
CA SER A 449 8.55 1.00 9.59
C SER A 449 10.05 0.79 9.41
N GLY A 450 10.43 -0.35 8.83
CA GLY A 450 11.81 -0.80 8.69
C GLY A 450 12.63 -0.08 7.62
N VAL A 451 11.99 0.71 6.75
CA VAL A 451 12.66 1.51 5.70
C VAL A 451 13.32 2.79 6.23
N LEU A 452 13.06 3.15 7.49
CA LEU A 452 13.61 4.33 8.14
C LEU A 452 14.64 3.91 9.19
N ARG A 453 15.92 4.26 8.98
CA ARG A 453 17.02 3.94 9.91
C ARG A 453 16.76 4.41 11.34
N GLU A 454 16.14 5.58 11.49
CA GLU A 454 15.77 6.21 12.77
C GLU A 454 14.80 5.39 13.64
N ASN A 455 14.11 4.40 13.07
CA ASN A 455 13.25 3.49 13.81
C ASN A 455 14.02 2.34 14.50
N TYR A 456 15.31 2.15 14.17
CA TYR A 456 16.18 1.16 14.79
C TYR A 456 16.88 1.72 16.02
N ARG A 457 17.02 0.89 17.04
CA ARG A 457 17.74 1.22 18.27
C ARG A 457 18.68 0.09 18.65
N ILE A 458 19.97 0.38 18.76
CA ILE A 458 20.96 -0.55 19.29
C ILE A 458 20.88 -0.55 20.83
N ARG A 459 20.87 -1.74 21.42
CA ARG A 459 20.73 -2.00 22.85
C ARG A 459 21.80 -2.98 23.31
N THR A 460 22.07 -2.97 24.62
CA THR A 460 22.91 -3.95 25.29
C THR A 460 22.36 -4.21 26.69
N ASP A 461 22.37 -5.47 27.11
CA ASP A 461 21.95 -5.87 28.46
C ASP A 461 23.15 -5.97 29.42
N ASP A 462 24.36 -6.21 28.90
CA ASP A 462 25.57 -6.50 29.68
C ASP A 462 26.73 -5.51 29.42
N GLY A 463 26.57 -4.58 28.47
CA GLY A 463 27.58 -3.61 28.07
C GLY A 463 28.69 -4.16 27.17
N VAL A 464 28.56 -5.40 26.70
CA VAL A 464 29.57 -6.08 25.85
C VAL A 464 28.94 -6.63 24.58
N ASN A 465 27.73 -7.17 24.69
CA ASN A 465 26.98 -7.77 23.61
C ASN A 465 25.85 -6.82 23.20
N TYR A 466 25.87 -6.41 21.94
CA TYR A 466 24.88 -5.53 21.36
C TYR A 466 23.86 -6.32 20.52
N TYR A 467 22.66 -5.78 20.42
CA TYR A 467 21.56 -6.22 19.56
C TYR A 467 20.76 -5.00 19.11
N PHE A 468 19.97 -5.12 18.05
CA PHE A 468 19.14 -4.01 17.58
C PHE A 468 17.66 -4.36 17.61
N GLU A 469 16.84 -3.33 17.78
CA GLU A 469 15.39 -3.43 17.91
C GLU A 469 14.72 -2.42 16.97
N LEU A 470 13.67 -2.86 16.27
CA LEU A 470 12.86 -2.01 15.39
C LEU A 470 11.60 -1.55 16.12
N TYR A 471 11.38 -0.23 16.13
CA TYR A 471 10.24 0.40 16.81
C TYR A 471 9.29 1.09 15.85
N CYS A 472 8.01 1.09 16.22
CA CYS A 472 7.04 2.08 15.77
C CYS A 472 6.67 2.99 16.95
N GLY A 473 7.24 4.20 16.98
CA GLY A 473 7.09 5.13 18.09
C GLY A 473 7.64 4.55 19.39
N GLU A 474 6.76 4.17 20.32
CA GLU A 474 7.13 3.49 21.57
C GLU A 474 6.89 1.97 21.53
N ARG A 475 6.19 1.45 20.52
CA ARG A 475 5.90 0.02 20.41
C ARG A 475 7.02 -0.69 19.67
N LEU A 476 7.52 -1.77 20.27
CA LEU A 476 8.50 -2.65 19.66
C LEU A 476 7.82 -3.59 18.64
N LEU A 477 8.39 -3.68 17.43
CA LEU A 477 7.89 -4.54 16.35
C LEU A 477 8.71 -5.82 16.21
N ALA A 478 10.03 -5.67 16.09
CA ALA A 478 10.96 -6.77 15.84
C ALA A 478 12.29 -6.55 16.56
N ARG A 479 13.06 -7.63 16.73
CA ARG A 479 14.41 -7.61 17.34
C ARG A 479 15.38 -8.42 16.50
N SER A 480 16.66 -8.10 16.57
CA SER A 480 17.69 -8.92 15.95
C SER A 480 17.77 -10.29 16.63
N VAL A 481 17.88 -11.34 15.81
CA VAL A 481 18.05 -12.72 16.31
C VAL A 481 19.44 -12.88 16.93
N GLN A 482 20.46 -12.35 16.25
CA GLN A 482 21.81 -12.23 16.81
C GLN A 482 21.82 -11.18 17.93
N LYS A 483 22.38 -11.56 19.09
CA LYS A 483 22.41 -10.70 20.29
C LYS A 483 23.81 -10.41 20.83
N ASN A 484 24.84 -10.79 20.08
CA ASN A 484 26.25 -10.75 20.49
C ASN A 484 27.12 -9.95 19.51
N PHE A 485 26.58 -8.87 18.95
CA PHE A 485 27.40 -7.91 18.21
C PHE A 485 28.42 -7.25 19.16
N ALA A 486 29.62 -6.99 18.67
CA ALA A 486 30.79 -6.57 19.44
C ALA A 486 30.91 -5.04 19.58
N SER A 487 30.28 -4.26 18.69
CA SER A 487 30.41 -2.80 18.63
C SER A 487 29.12 -2.11 18.18
N ASP A 488 28.71 -1.08 18.92
CA ASP A 488 27.63 -0.15 18.58
C ASP A 488 28.13 1.16 17.93
N ALA A 489 29.43 1.30 17.72
CA ALA A 489 30.01 2.45 17.02
C ALA A 489 29.50 2.52 15.55
N PRO A 490 29.42 3.72 14.95
CA PRO A 490 29.11 3.87 13.52
C PRO A 490 30.05 3.02 12.65
N GLY A 491 29.49 2.22 11.74
CA GLY A 491 30.24 1.24 10.94
C GLY A 491 30.72 -0.01 11.72
N GLY A 492 30.32 -0.16 12.98
CA GLY A 492 30.49 -1.37 13.78
C GLY A 492 29.56 -2.50 13.35
N ASP A 493 29.73 -3.70 13.90
CA ASP A 493 28.98 -4.88 13.45
C ASP A 493 27.48 -4.82 13.78
N ALA A 494 27.07 -4.18 14.88
CA ALA A 494 25.64 -3.94 15.15
C ALA A 494 25.02 -2.93 14.17
N ASP A 495 25.79 -1.92 13.77
CA ASP A 495 25.37 -0.86 12.83
C ASP A 495 25.24 -1.41 11.40
N LEU A 496 26.20 -2.26 10.98
CA LEU A 496 26.14 -3.01 9.73
C LEU A 496 24.97 -4.01 9.72
N GLY A 497 24.65 -4.63 10.86
CA GLY A 497 23.46 -5.47 10.98
C GLY A 497 22.15 -4.70 10.79
N VAL A 498 22.10 -3.42 11.20
CA VAL A 498 20.98 -2.52 10.91
C VAL A 498 20.95 -2.18 9.42
N ASP A 499 22.09 -1.91 8.78
CA ASP A 499 22.16 -1.66 7.33
C ASP A 499 21.65 -2.85 6.51
N GLU A 500 22.01 -4.06 6.92
CA GLU A 500 21.52 -5.30 6.33
C GLU A 500 20.00 -5.42 6.48
N ALA A 501 19.47 -5.31 7.70
CA ALA A 501 18.03 -5.37 7.93
C ALA A 501 17.27 -4.29 7.15
N LEU A 502 17.82 -3.07 7.09
CA LEU A 502 17.27 -1.95 6.33
C LEU A 502 17.22 -2.28 4.83
N ALA A 503 18.29 -2.81 4.25
CA ALA A 503 18.33 -3.19 2.83
C ALA A 503 17.26 -4.24 2.48
N ILE A 504 17.08 -5.24 3.35
CA ILE A 504 16.09 -6.32 3.16
C ILE A 504 14.66 -5.78 3.18
N LEU A 505 14.32 -5.00 4.21
CA LEU A 505 12.99 -4.41 4.33
C LEU A 505 12.71 -3.38 3.24
N THR A 506 13.75 -2.66 2.80
CA THR A 506 13.66 -1.68 1.71
C THR A 506 13.35 -2.34 0.36
N ALA A 507 14.02 -3.44 0.03
CA ALA A 507 13.73 -4.21 -1.19
C ALA A 507 12.28 -4.74 -1.19
N GLU A 508 11.83 -5.31 -0.06
CA GLU A 508 10.45 -5.79 0.09
C GLU A 508 9.41 -4.67 -0.05
N PHE A 509 9.71 -3.48 0.46
CA PHE A 509 8.83 -2.32 0.42
C PHE A 509 8.65 -1.74 -0.99
N TYR A 510 9.72 -1.72 -1.80
CA TYR A 510 9.70 -1.12 -3.14
C TYR A 510 9.32 -2.11 -4.24
N ASP A 511 9.83 -3.34 -4.19
CA ASP A 511 9.79 -4.25 -5.34
C ASP A 511 8.67 -5.29 -5.24
N ASN A 512 8.13 -5.57 -4.05
CA ASN A 512 7.00 -6.47 -3.89
C ASN A 512 5.66 -5.69 -3.80
N PRO A 513 4.78 -5.75 -4.82
CA PRO A 513 3.47 -5.11 -4.78
C PRO A 513 2.50 -5.77 -3.77
N GLU A 514 2.70 -7.02 -3.37
CA GLU A 514 1.84 -7.71 -2.39
C GLU A 514 2.31 -7.54 -0.93
N SER A 515 3.42 -6.83 -0.67
CA SER A 515 3.92 -6.59 0.69
C SER A 515 3.14 -5.53 1.47
N SER A 516 2.30 -4.74 0.79
CA SER A 516 1.42 -3.75 1.40
C SER A 516 0.04 -3.71 0.74
N ARG A 517 -0.98 -3.53 1.58
CA ARG A 517 -2.37 -3.36 1.15
C ARG A 517 -2.65 -2.01 0.49
N SER A 518 -1.71 -1.07 0.54
CA SER A 518 -1.85 0.25 -0.11
C SER A 518 -1.34 0.25 -1.56
N ASN A 519 -0.61 -0.79 -1.99
CA ASN A 519 -0.08 -0.90 -3.34
C ASN A 519 -1.21 -1.22 -4.35
N LEU A 520 -1.19 -0.64 -5.53
CA LEU A 520 -2.13 -0.85 -6.62
C LEU A 520 -1.43 -1.40 -7.88
N GLY A 521 -0.09 -1.50 -7.89
CA GLY A 521 0.67 -2.13 -8.97
C GLY A 521 0.37 -3.63 -9.13
N CYS A 522 0.59 -4.17 -10.34
CA CYS A 522 0.31 -5.58 -10.59
C CYS A 522 1.40 -6.49 -10.06
N THR A 523 0.99 -7.71 -9.72
CA THR A 523 1.77 -8.71 -9.01
C THR A 523 2.46 -9.71 -9.94
N LEU A 524 2.66 -9.36 -11.22
CA LEU A 524 3.08 -10.30 -12.28
C LEU A 524 4.30 -11.12 -11.89
N PHE A 525 5.38 -10.47 -11.47
CA PHE A 525 6.66 -11.13 -11.19
C PHE A 525 6.66 -11.96 -9.90
N ASN A 526 5.61 -11.88 -9.07
CA ASN A 526 5.44 -12.79 -7.95
C ASN A 526 5.01 -14.19 -8.43
N TYR A 527 4.32 -14.29 -9.57
CA TYR A 527 3.75 -15.54 -10.09
C TYR A 527 4.39 -16.02 -11.40
N PHE A 528 5.25 -15.21 -12.02
CA PHE A 528 5.90 -15.54 -13.29
C PHE A 528 7.43 -15.57 -13.18
N GLN A 529 8.04 -16.56 -13.82
CA GLN A 529 9.45 -16.52 -14.21
C GLN A 529 9.57 -16.33 -15.71
N TYR A 530 10.59 -15.61 -16.17
CA TYR A 530 10.85 -15.44 -17.58
C TYR A 530 12.34 -15.50 -17.90
N THR A 531 12.65 -15.80 -19.16
CA THR A 531 13.99 -15.76 -19.73
C THR A 531 13.96 -15.04 -21.07
N VAL A 532 14.99 -14.22 -21.32
CA VAL A 532 15.16 -13.47 -22.57
C VAL A 532 16.26 -14.13 -23.40
N VAL A 533 15.98 -14.35 -24.68
CA VAL A 533 16.94 -14.82 -25.67
C VAL A 533 16.92 -13.87 -26.86
N VAL A 534 18.05 -13.25 -27.17
CA VAL A 534 18.19 -12.32 -28.30
C VAL A 534 18.93 -12.99 -29.46
N ASP A 535 18.39 -12.87 -30.67
CA ASP A 535 19.04 -13.27 -31.92
C ASP A 535 19.41 -12.04 -32.75
N MET A 536 20.73 -11.77 -32.79
CA MET A 536 21.31 -10.66 -33.53
C MET A 536 21.67 -10.99 -34.99
N VAL A 537 21.37 -12.20 -35.48
CA VAL A 537 21.67 -12.64 -36.86
C VAL A 537 20.58 -12.22 -37.84
N ASP A 538 19.31 -12.36 -37.45
CA ASP A 538 18.16 -12.03 -38.29
C ASP A 538 18.10 -10.54 -38.68
N ASN A 539 17.42 -10.24 -39.79
CA ASN A 539 17.15 -8.86 -40.23
C ASN A 539 15.64 -8.63 -40.41
N PRO A 540 14.98 -7.85 -39.53
CA PRO A 540 15.51 -7.25 -38.29
C PRO A 540 15.90 -8.29 -37.22
N PRO A 541 16.81 -7.95 -36.27
CA PRO A 541 17.11 -8.79 -35.10
C PRO A 541 15.85 -9.14 -34.31
N THR A 542 15.82 -10.30 -33.67
CA THR A 542 14.66 -10.74 -32.89
C THR A 542 15.02 -10.98 -31.43
N PHE A 543 14.04 -10.87 -30.56
CA PHE A 543 14.16 -11.34 -29.17
C PHE A 543 12.95 -12.18 -28.83
N THR A 544 13.18 -13.24 -28.06
CA THR A 544 12.15 -14.15 -27.57
C THR A 544 12.18 -14.16 -26.05
N ILE A 545 11.03 -13.85 -25.45
CA ILE A 545 10.77 -13.91 -24.03
C ILE A 545 9.98 -15.19 -23.77
N THR A 546 10.56 -16.14 -23.04
CA THR A 546 9.84 -17.35 -22.60
C THR A 546 9.44 -17.16 -21.16
N TYR A 547 8.19 -17.45 -20.81
CA TYR A 547 7.67 -17.26 -19.46
C TYR A 547 6.84 -18.44 -18.95
N GLU A 548 6.88 -18.63 -17.64
CA GLU A 548 6.21 -19.72 -16.92
C GLU A 548 5.43 -19.13 -15.74
N MET A 549 4.14 -19.49 -15.63
CA MET A 549 3.24 -19.05 -14.57
C MET A 549 3.07 -20.15 -13.52
N TYR A 550 3.02 -19.73 -12.26
CA TYR A 550 2.87 -20.58 -11.10
C TYR A 550 1.62 -20.21 -10.28
N LYS A 551 1.10 -21.19 -9.55
CA LYS A 551 -0.14 -21.02 -8.75
C LYS A 551 0.10 -20.20 -7.48
N GLU A 552 1.22 -20.45 -6.81
CA GLU A 552 1.59 -19.83 -5.53
C GLU A 552 2.69 -18.77 -5.76
N PRO A 553 2.62 -17.62 -5.08
CA PRO A 553 3.60 -16.54 -5.26
C PRO A 553 4.98 -16.98 -4.75
N PHE A 554 6.02 -16.66 -5.49
CA PHE A 554 7.43 -16.99 -5.20
C PHE A 554 7.75 -18.50 -5.09
N VAL A 555 6.83 -19.39 -5.45
CA VAL A 555 7.03 -20.85 -5.43
C VAL A 555 7.17 -21.37 -6.86
N PHE A 556 8.41 -21.44 -7.33
CA PHE A 556 8.74 -21.80 -8.71
C PHE A 556 9.07 -23.29 -8.90
N ALA A 557 8.29 -24.16 -8.25
CA ALA A 557 8.45 -25.61 -8.35
C ALA A 557 7.67 -26.18 -9.54
N VAL A 558 8.16 -27.27 -10.13
CA VAL A 558 7.51 -27.93 -11.29
C VAL A 558 6.06 -28.35 -10.99
N ALA A 559 5.75 -28.70 -9.73
CA ALA A 559 4.42 -29.10 -9.31
C ALA A 559 3.39 -27.96 -9.31
N ASP A 560 3.85 -26.71 -9.15
CA ASP A 560 2.99 -25.52 -9.04
C ASP A 560 2.88 -24.75 -10.37
N LYS A 561 3.59 -25.21 -11.41
CA LYS A 561 3.57 -24.63 -12.75
C LYS A 561 2.21 -24.89 -13.42
N VAL A 562 1.55 -23.83 -13.86
CA VAL A 562 0.19 -23.91 -14.41
C VAL A 562 0.17 -23.62 -15.91
N LEU A 563 1.00 -22.69 -16.38
CA LEU A 563 0.99 -22.23 -17.77
C LEU A 563 2.41 -21.88 -18.26
N THR A 564 2.66 -22.08 -19.54
CA THR A 564 3.92 -21.70 -20.21
C THR A 564 3.62 -20.93 -21.48
N GLY A 565 4.41 -19.93 -21.82
CA GLY A 565 4.23 -19.17 -23.05
C GLY A 565 5.52 -18.56 -23.56
N SER A 566 5.45 -17.99 -24.75
CA SER A 566 6.55 -17.22 -25.32
C SER A 566 6.04 -16.05 -26.14
N TYR A 567 6.87 -15.03 -26.23
CA TYR A 567 6.61 -13.83 -27.03
C TYR A 567 7.86 -13.51 -27.82
N THR A 568 7.73 -13.42 -29.15
CA THR A 568 8.82 -13.05 -30.05
C THR A 568 8.49 -11.72 -30.71
N ALA A 569 9.44 -10.79 -30.65
CA ALA A 569 9.33 -9.49 -31.31
C ALA A 569 10.60 -9.16 -32.10
N GLN A 570 10.45 -8.22 -33.03
CA GLN A 570 11.51 -7.73 -33.90
C GLN A 570 12.01 -6.38 -33.40
N GLY A 571 13.32 -6.18 -33.45
CA GLY A 571 13.97 -4.88 -33.24
C GLY A 571 14.00 -4.05 -34.52
N GLU A 572 14.95 -3.12 -34.59
CA GLU A 572 15.12 -2.26 -35.76
C GLU A 572 15.83 -2.99 -36.91
N SER A 573 15.52 -2.60 -38.16
CA SER A 573 16.17 -3.21 -39.33
C SER A 573 17.66 -2.87 -39.39
N LYS A 574 18.49 -3.82 -39.81
CA LYS A 574 19.94 -3.61 -39.96
C LYS A 574 20.23 -2.49 -40.97
N ILE A 575 21.26 -1.70 -40.72
CA ILE A 575 21.74 -0.70 -41.68
C ILE A 575 22.55 -1.41 -42.77
N GLN A 576 22.27 -1.04 -44.02
CA GLN A 576 22.95 -1.58 -45.20
C GLN A 576 24.03 -0.62 -45.70
N VAL A 577 25.25 -1.10 -45.86
CA VAL A 577 26.39 -0.35 -46.42
C VAL A 577 27.11 -1.17 -47.49
N ALA A 578 27.48 -0.54 -48.60
CA ALA A 578 28.18 -1.24 -49.69
C ALA A 578 29.63 -1.58 -49.33
N ILE A 579 30.06 -2.80 -49.64
CA ILE A 579 31.44 -3.26 -49.38
C ILE A 579 32.39 -2.67 -50.42
N THR A 580 33.45 -1.98 -49.98
CA THR A 580 34.46 -1.37 -50.86
C THR A 580 35.54 -2.36 -51.26
N THR A 581 36.07 -3.13 -50.30
CA THR A 581 37.09 -4.15 -50.54
C THR A 581 36.93 -5.38 -49.64
N VAL A 582 37.38 -6.53 -50.13
CA VAL A 582 37.44 -7.80 -49.38
C VAL A 582 38.84 -8.39 -49.52
N ASP A 583 39.54 -8.61 -48.40
CA ASP A 583 40.83 -9.31 -48.33
C ASP A 583 40.65 -10.70 -47.72
N VAL A 584 40.69 -11.73 -48.56
CA VAL A 584 40.53 -13.13 -48.16
C VAL A 584 41.69 -13.63 -47.28
N ALA A 585 42.90 -13.11 -47.46
CA ALA A 585 44.07 -13.55 -46.70
C ALA A 585 44.10 -12.92 -45.30
N ALA A 586 43.70 -11.65 -45.20
CA ALA A 586 43.59 -10.92 -43.93
C ALA A 586 42.25 -11.15 -43.21
N ARG A 587 41.26 -11.76 -43.88
CA ARG A 587 39.86 -11.89 -43.43
C ARG A 587 39.21 -10.53 -43.14
N THR A 588 39.51 -9.55 -43.99
CA THR A 588 39.07 -8.16 -43.77
C THR A 588 38.02 -7.75 -44.80
N ILE A 589 36.94 -7.13 -44.33
CA ILE A 589 35.91 -6.46 -45.13
C ILE A 589 36.04 -4.96 -44.87
N SER A 590 36.12 -4.14 -45.91
CA SER A 590 36.16 -2.68 -45.80
C SER A 590 34.83 -2.07 -46.24
N VAL A 591 34.35 -1.11 -45.48
CA VAL A 591 33.11 -0.36 -45.76
C VAL A 591 33.34 1.14 -45.56
N PRO A 592 32.67 2.03 -46.32
CA PRO A 592 32.91 3.46 -46.26
C PRO A 592 32.40 4.10 -44.97
N GLY A 593 33.15 5.09 -44.47
CA GLY A 593 32.82 5.84 -43.25
C GLY A 593 33.28 5.18 -41.97
N ASP A 594 33.15 5.89 -40.84
CA ASP A 594 33.47 5.38 -39.51
C ASP A 594 32.22 4.77 -38.86
N ILE A 595 32.19 3.44 -38.78
CA ILE A 595 31.14 2.69 -38.08
C ILE A 595 31.72 1.88 -36.91
N THR A 596 32.95 2.14 -36.49
CA THR A 596 33.64 1.40 -35.43
C THR A 596 32.91 1.48 -34.09
N GLY A 597 32.29 2.62 -33.78
CA GLY A 597 31.47 2.80 -32.57
C GLY A 597 30.18 1.97 -32.52
N ARG A 598 29.85 1.21 -33.57
CA ARG A 598 28.68 0.31 -33.65
C ARG A 598 29.05 -1.16 -33.80
N LEU A 599 30.35 -1.48 -33.75
CA LEU A 599 30.87 -2.84 -33.94
C LEU A 599 31.83 -3.18 -32.81
N ALA A 600 31.42 -4.08 -31.93
CA ALA A 600 32.25 -4.69 -30.91
C ALA A 600 32.82 -6.03 -31.38
N THR A 601 33.94 -6.46 -30.79
CA THR A 601 34.45 -7.82 -30.96
C THR A 601 33.40 -8.82 -30.49
N GLY A 602 33.09 -9.80 -31.33
CA GLY A 602 32.04 -10.81 -31.09
C GLY A 602 30.71 -10.52 -31.79
N ASP A 603 30.51 -9.32 -32.33
CA ASP A 603 29.26 -8.95 -33.00
C ASP A 603 29.01 -9.74 -34.29
N LYS A 604 27.72 -9.98 -34.59
CA LYS A 604 27.28 -10.66 -35.80
C LYS A 604 26.91 -9.66 -36.89
N ILE A 605 27.62 -9.72 -38.01
CA ILE A 605 27.35 -8.96 -39.23
C ILE A 605 26.90 -9.92 -40.34
N VAL A 606 26.09 -9.45 -41.28
CA VAL A 606 25.61 -10.27 -42.40
C VAL A 606 26.05 -9.64 -43.71
N VAL A 607 26.64 -10.44 -44.60
CA VAL A 607 26.94 -10.03 -45.97
C VAL A 607 25.89 -10.63 -46.88
N ASP A 608 25.36 -9.80 -47.79
CA ASP A 608 24.34 -10.18 -48.77
C ASP A 608 24.69 -9.63 -50.17
N GLN A 609 24.16 -10.26 -51.21
CA GLN A 609 24.36 -9.88 -52.62
C GLN A 609 25.83 -9.93 -53.09
N SER A 610 26.65 -10.78 -52.50
CA SER A 610 28.07 -10.99 -52.77
C SER A 610 28.32 -12.26 -53.60
N THR A 611 29.43 -12.30 -54.34
CA THR A 611 29.84 -13.51 -55.07
C THR A 611 30.65 -14.43 -54.17
N GLY A 612 29.94 -15.22 -53.36
CA GLY A 612 30.51 -16.30 -52.56
C GLY A 612 30.82 -15.95 -51.11
N ASN A 613 30.54 -14.72 -50.66
CA ASN A 613 30.65 -14.31 -49.26
C ASN A 613 29.28 -14.05 -48.61
N ASP A 614 28.17 -14.54 -49.16
CA ASP A 614 26.87 -14.36 -48.52
C ASP A 614 26.79 -15.22 -47.25
N GLY A 615 26.41 -14.61 -46.13
CA GLY A 615 26.33 -15.28 -44.85
C GLY A 615 26.59 -14.38 -43.65
N ALA A 616 26.45 -14.96 -42.45
CA ALA A 616 26.76 -14.30 -41.19
C ALA A 616 28.24 -14.47 -40.83
N TYR A 617 28.87 -13.40 -40.37
CA TYR A 617 30.26 -13.34 -39.94
C TYR A 617 30.35 -12.73 -38.54
N THR A 618 31.36 -13.14 -37.79
CA THR A 618 31.64 -12.64 -36.44
C THR A 618 32.81 -11.67 -36.50
N VAL A 619 32.61 -10.46 -35.98
CA VAL A 619 33.65 -9.43 -35.90
C VAL A 619 34.72 -9.87 -34.90
N ASP A 620 35.97 -9.95 -35.35
CA ASP A 620 37.16 -10.16 -34.51
C ASP A 620 37.69 -8.80 -34.02
N SER A 621 37.82 -7.85 -34.94
CA SER A 621 38.17 -6.45 -34.66
C SER A 621 37.65 -5.52 -35.75
N ALA A 622 37.43 -4.24 -35.40
CA ALA A 622 37.09 -3.19 -36.35
C ALA A 622 38.01 -1.98 -36.11
N SER A 623 38.51 -1.36 -37.19
CA SER A 623 39.35 -0.16 -37.08
C SER A 623 39.06 0.82 -38.22
N PHE A 624 39.11 2.12 -37.95
CA PHE A 624 38.88 3.16 -38.94
C PHE A 624 40.21 3.69 -39.48
N ASN A 625 40.41 3.60 -40.80
CA ASN A 625 41.68 3.98 -41.44
C ASN A 625 41.70 5.42 -41.98
N GLY A 626 40.66 6.21 -41.69
CA GLY A 626 40.49 7.60 -42.14
C GLY A 626 39.58 7.77 -43.37
N ALA A 627 39.21 6.68 -44.05
CA ALA A 627 38.23 6.71 -45.15
C ALA A 627 37.18 5.58 -45.03
N ASP A 628 37.64 4.36 -44.73
CA ASP A 628 36.82 3.16 -44.60
C ASP A 628 37.01 2.55 -43.20
N THR A 629 35.99 1.88 -42.70
CA THR A 629 36.09 0.96 -41.55
C THR A 629 36.53 -0.42 -42.07
N GLU A 630 37.66 -0.90 -41.56
CA GLU A 630 38.19 -2.25 -41.81
C GLU A 630 37.72 -3.20 -40.71
N ILE A 631 36.96 -4.22 -41.10
CA ILE A 631 36.35 -5.20 -40.20
C ILE A 631 37.04 -6.55 -40.44
N VAL A 632 37.78 -7.03 -39.46
CA VAL A 632 38.37 -8.36 -39.47
C VAL A 632 37.33 -9.34 -38.93
N VAL A 633 37.07 -10.43 -39.66
CA VAL A 633 36.12 -11.47 -39.26
C VAL A 633 36.82 -12.76 -38.86
N THR A 634 36.22 -13.51 -37.94
CA THR A 634 36.80 -14.77 -37.44
C THR A 634 36.73 -15.89 -38.48
N GLU A 635 35.68 -15.90 -39.30
CA GLU A 635 35.41 -16.90 -40.33
C GLU A 635 36.23 -16.64 -41.61
N ALA A 636 36.45 -17.67 -42.41
CA ALA A 636 37.16 -17.51 -43.68
C ALA A 636 36.25 -16.87 -44.75
N LEU A 637 36.75 -15.87 -45.46
CA LEU A 637 36.07 -15.23 -46.60
C LEU A 637 36.33 -16.04 -47.89
N PRO A 638 35.31 -16.63 -48.54
CA PRO A 638 35.55 -17.53 -49.67
C PRO A 638 36.03 -16.87 -50.97
N SER A 639 35.78 -15.57 -51.17
CA SER A 639 35.98 -14.90 -52.46
C SER A 639 36.26 -13.40 -52.31
N ALA A 640 37.02 -12.82 -53.23
CA ALA A 640 37.13 -11.36 -53.40
C ALA A 640 36.57 -10.91 -54.77
N ALA A 641 35.79 -11.78 -55.44
CA ALA A 641 35.24 -11.51 -56.76
C ALA A 641 34.02 -10.59 -56.69
N ALA A 642 33.91 -9.64 -57.63
CA ALA A 642 32.75 -8.76 -57.74
C ALA A 642 31.52 -9.49 -58.34
N PRO A 643 30.28 -9.12 -57.94
CA PRO A 643 29.90 -8.13 -56.93
C PRO A 643 30.35 -8.50 -55.51
N LEU A 644 30.89 -7.51 -54.77
CA LEU A 644 31.37 -7.67 -53.39
C LEU A 644 30.23 -7.72 -52.37
N GLY A 645 29.04 -7.26 -52.76
CA GLY A 645 27.84 -7.27 -51.93
C GLY A 645 27.72 -6.06 -51.01
N VAL A 646 26.80 -6.19 -50.06
CA VAL A 646 26.51 -5.23 -49.02
C VAL A 646 26.71 -5.86 -47.64
N LEU A 647 27.18 -5.05 -46.71
CA LEU A 647 27.27 -5.38 -45.30
C LEU A 647 26.03 -4.87 -44.58
N LEU A 648 25.39 -5.74 -43.81
CA LEU A 648 24.28 -5.44 -42.90
C LEU A 648 24.82 -5.53 -41.46
N TYR A 649 24.76 -4.42 -40.73
CA TYR A 649 25.16 -4.36 -39.31
C TYR A 649 24.03 -3.81 -38.43
N ASN A 650 24.08 -4.13 -37.14
CA ASN A 650 23.01 -3.77 -36.19
C ASN A 650 23.03 -2.28 -35.85
N GLN A 651 21.84 -1.69 -35.66
CA GLN A 651 21.70 -0.31 -35.19
C GLN A 651 21.98 -0.18 -33.69
N VAL A 652 21.55 -1.19 -32.95
CA VAL A 652 21.70 -1.35 -31.51
C VAL A 652 22.66 -2.50 -31.19
N THR A 653 23.36 -2.38 -30.09
CA THR A 653 24.21 -3.42 -29.51
C THR A 653 23.38 -4.54 -28.90
N LEU A 654 24.01 -5.68 -28.61
CA LEU A 654 23.35 -6.80 -27.92
C LEU A 654 22.75 -6.35 -26.57
N ALA A 655 23.52 -5.59 -25.79
CA ALA A 655 23.09 -5.09 -24.48
C ALA A 655 21.89 -4.12 -24.58
N GLU A 656 21.89 -3.23 -25.57
CA GLU A 656 20.74 -2.34 -25.83
C GLU A 656 19.49 -3.15 -26.23
N MET A 657 19.66 -4.20 -27.03
CA MET A 657 18.55 -5.08 -27.41
C MET A 657 18.03 -5.94 -26.25
N GLU A 658 18.92 -6.44 -25.39
CA GLU A 658 18.55 -7.11 -24.14
C GLU A 658 17.77 -6.17 -23.21
N ALA A 659 18.20 -4.92 -23.07
CA ALA A 659 17.48 -3.92 -22.28
C ALA A 659 16.06 -3.66 -22.84
N VAL A 660 15.92 -3.54 -24.17
CA VAL A 660 14.60 -3.41 -24.82
C VAL A 660 13.73 -4.64 -24.52
N ALA A 661 14.30 -5.85 -24.63
CA ALA A 661 13.58 -7.08 -24.34
C ALA A 661 13.13 -7.18 -22.88
N GLU A 662 13.98 -6.79 -21.92
CA GLU A 662 13.63 -6.71 -20.49
C GLU A 662 12.47 -5.74 -20.24
N THR A 663 12.49 -4.56 -20.88
CA THR A 663 11.37 -3.60 -20.76
C THR A 663 10.06 -4.08 -21.39
N ALA A 664 10.15 -5.01 -22.35
CA ALA A 664 9.01 -5.62 -23.03
C ALA A 664 8.45 -6.85 -22.28
N ALA A 665 9.19 -7.45 -21.35
CA ALA A 665 8.75 -8.64 -20.61
C ALA A 665 7.45 -8.40 -19.83
N HIS A 666 7.33 -7.24 -19.18
CA HIS A 666 6.11 -6.85 -18.49
C HIS A 666 4.90 -6.82 -19.43
N ASP A 667 5.04 -6.17 -20.58
CA ASP A 667 3.95 -6.00 -21.55
C ASP A 667 3.57 -7.34 -22.20
N ALA A 668 4.54 -8.21 -22.47
CA ALA A 668 4.32 -9.55 -22.98
C ALA A 668 3.52 -10.43 -22.01
N ILE A 669 3.90 -10.44 -20.72
CA ILE A 669 3.19 -11.20 -19.67
C ILE A 669 1.80 -10.58 -19.42
N TRP A 670 1.70 -9.24 -19.39
CA TRP A 670 0.42 -8.57 -19.23
C TRP A 670 -0.56 -8.91 -20.36
N ARG A 671 -0.08 -9.01 -21.61
CA ARG A 671 -0.89 -9.41 -22.76
C ARG A 671 -1.48 -10.82 -22.59
N LEU A 672 -0.72 -11.76 -22.06
CA LEU A 672 -1.22 -13.09 -21.69
C LEU A 672 -2.32 -12.98 -20.63
N VAL A 673 -2.05 -12.30 -19.52
CA VAL A 673 -2.97 -12.18 -18.38
C VAL A 673 -4.28 -11.48 -18.78
N ALA A 674 -4.20 -10.40 -19.56
CA ALA A 674 -5.35 -9.63 -20.04
C ALA A 674 -6.22 -10.38 -21.05
N ASN A 675 -5.65 -11.30 -21.84
CA ASN A 675 -6.43 -12.19 -22.70
C ASN A 675 -6.92 -13.43 -21.95
N GLY A 676 -6.18 -13.91 -20.96
CA GLY A 676 -6.53 -15.08 -20.16
C GLY A 676 -7.74 -14.88 -19.25
N VAL A 677 -8.17 -13.66 -18.95
CA VAL A 677 -9.45 -13.44 -18.24
C VAL A 677 -10.69 -13.56 -19.13
N LYS A 678 -10.50 -13.74 -20.45
CA LYS A 678 -11.58 -13.78 -21.45
C LYS A 678 -11.78 -15.20 -21.97
N LYS A 679 -12.93 -15.81 -21.70
CA LYS A 679 -13.21 -17.21 -22.08
C LYS A 679 -13.13 -17.46 -23.58
N GLU A 680 -13.49 -16.48 -24.41
CA GLU A 680 -13.42 -16.53 -25.87
C GLU A 680 -11.99 -16.56 -26.44
N ARG A 681 -10.96 -16.27 -25.63
CA ARG A 681 -9.55 -16.37 -26.02
C ARG A 681 -8.95 -17.75 -25.82
N TYR A 682 -9.69 -18.67 -25.19
CA TYR A 682 -9.25 -20.05 -24.99
C TYR A 682 -9.56 -20.91 -26.20
N ARG A 683 -8.60 -21.76 -26.56
CA ARG A 683 -8.75 -22.82 -27.55
C ARG A 683 -8.10 -24.10 -27.06
N PHE A 684 -8.43 -25.22 -27.67
CA PHE A 684 -7.82 -26.50 -27.34
C PHE A 684 -6.93 -27.02 -28.45
N ASP A 685 -5.86 -27.71 -28.08
CA ASP A 685 -4.92 -28.35 -28.99
C ASP A 685 -4.78 -29.85 -28.64
N PRO A 686 -5.09 -30.77 -29.56
CA PRO A 686 -5.67 -30.56 -30.90
C PRO A 686 -7.13 -30.07 -30.87
N ALA A 687 -7.46 -29.12 -31.75
CA ALA A 687 -8.81 -28.53 -31.84
C ALA A 687 -9.88 -29.47 -32.44
N PHE A 688 -9.45 -30.51 -33.16
CA PHE A 688 -10.33 -31.44 -33.87
C PHE A 688 -9.85 -32.90 -33.67
N PRO A 689 -10.76 -33.90 -33.73
CA PRO A 689 -10.38 -35.29 -33.60
C PRO A 689 -9.48 -35.75 -34.76
N PRO A 690 -8.54 -36.69 -34.54
CA PRO A 690 -8.33 -37.45 -33.30
C PRO A 690 -7.67 -36.62 -32.19
N PHE A 691 -8.25 -36.65 -30.99
CA PHE A 691 -7.71 -35.93 -29.83
C PHE A 691 -6.61 -36.77 -29.19
N THR A 692 -5.36 -36.56 -29.62
CA THR A 692 -4.20 -37.28 -29.10
C THR A 692 -3.67 -36.60 -27.84
N SER A 693 -3.36 -37.39 -26.82
CA SER A 693 -2.62 -36.92 -25.64
C SER A 693 -1.24 -36.38 -26.04
N PRO A 694 -0.80 -35.22 -25.50
CA PRO A 694 -1.49 -34.41 -24.49
C PRO A 694 -2.54 -33.46 -25.09
N TYR A 695 -3.79 -33.52 -24.61
CA TYR A 695 -4.85 -32.56 -24.94
C TYR A 695 -4.81 -31.37 -23.97
N LYS A 696 -4.57 -30.16 -24.49
CA LYS A 696 -4.31 -28.96 -23.69
C LYS A 696 -5.18 -27.78 -24.10
N PHE A 697 -5.32 -26.79 -23.21
CA PHE A 697 -5.85 -25.49 -23.62
C PHE A 697 -4.71 -24.50 -23.87
N GLN A 698 -4.95 -23.59 -24.80
CA GLN A 698 -4.08 -22.48 -25.17
C GLN A 698 -4.85 -21.17 -25.06
N ILE A 699 -4.17 -20.13 -24.59
CA ILE A 699 -4.67 -18.76 -24.57
C ILE A 699 -4.12 -18.06 -25.81
N GLY A 700 -5.03 -17.53 -26.64
CA GLY A 700 -4.69 -16.80 -27.85
C GLY A 700 -4.83 -15.30 -27.71
N ASP A 701 -4.17 -14.55 -28.59
CA ASP A 701 -4.49 -13.14 -28.83
C ASP A 701 -5.73 -12.97 -29.72
N HIS A 702 -6.08 -11.72 -30.06
CA HIS A 702 -7.21 -11.45 -30.96
C HIS A 702 -7.06 -12.06 -32.36
N ASN A 703 -5.83 -12.20 -32.86
CA ASN A 703 -5.51 -12.71 -34.19
C ASN A 703 -5.35 -14.24 -34.20
N GLY A 704 -5.49 -14.91 -33.05
CA GLY A 704 -5.31 -16.34 -32.91
C GLY A 704 -3.86 -16.81 -32.81
N ALA A 705 -2.90 -15.94 -32.49
CA ALA A 705 -1.56 -16.36 -32.10
C ALA A 705 -1.57 -16.91 -30.66
N THR A 706 -0.89 -18.04 -30.40
CA THR A 706 -0.80 -18.59 -29.04
C THR A 706 0.08 -17.68 -28.17
N LEU A 707 -0.44 -17.24 -27.03
CA LEU A 707 0.29 -16.53 -26.01
C LEU A 707 0.80 -17.49 -24.93
N GLY A 708 -0.03 -18.47 -24.54
CA GLY A 708 0.38 -19.47 -23.57
C GLY A 708 -0.42 -20.76 -23.67
N GLU A 709 0.10 -21.81 -23.06
CA GLU A 709 -0.43 -23.16 -23.07
C GLU A 709 -0.44 -23.76 -21.66
N SER A 710 -1.48 -24.53 -21.35
CA SER A 710 -1.60 -25.25 -20.08
C SER A 710 -0.49 -26.29 -19.89
N VAL A 711 0.02 -26.38 -18.66
CA VAL A 711 0.93 -27.48 -18.28
C VAL A 711 0.15 -28.77 -18.05
N GLN A 712 -1.01 -28.66 -17.39
CA GLN A 712 -1.96 -29.76 -17.26
C GLN A 712 -2.55 -30.11 -18.63
N PHE A 713 -2.85 -31.39 -18.82
CA PHE A 713 -3.38 -31.96 -20.04
C PHE A 713 -4.37 -33.09 -19.71
N ASP A 714 -5.16 -33.51 -20.70
CA ASP A 714 -6.14 -34.61 -20.60
C ASP A 714 -7.15 -34.42 -19.43
N PHE A 715 -7.72 -33.21 -19.35
CA PHE A 715 -8.61 -32.76 -18.25
C PHE A 715 -9.79 -33.70 -17.93
N ASN A 716 -10.23 -34.52 -18.89
CA ASN A 716 -11.36 -35.42 -18.75
C ASN A 716 -10.98 -36.84 -18.28
N GLU A 717 -9.71 -37.13 -17.98
CA GLU A 717 -9.27 -38.42 -17.39
C GLU A 717 -10.06 -38.74 -16.12
N LEU A 718 -10.23 -37.75 -15.24
CA LEU A 718 -11.00 -37.88 -14.00
C LEU A 718 -12.49 -38.15 -14.27
N ALA A 719 -13.06 -37.54 -15.32
CA ALA A 719 -14.45 -37.80 -15.72
C ALA A 719 -14.63 -39.23 -16.25
N ALA A 720 -13.65 -39.75 -16.99
CA ALA A 720 -13.62 -41.14 -17.42
C ALA A 720 -13.49 -42.09 -16.21
N ASP A 721 -12.61 -41.77 -15.25
CA ASP A 721 -12.43 -42.54 -14.03
C ASP A 721 -13.76 -42.67 -13.25
N TRP A 722 -14.48 -41.56 -13.06
CA TRP A 722 -15.78 -41.57 -12.38
C TRP A 722 -16.79 -42.53 -13.02
N ILE A 723 -16.86 -42.56 -14.35
CA ILE A 723 -17.80 -43.42 -15.08
C ILE A 723 -17.35 -44.88 -15.02
N SER A 724 -16.04 -45.13 -15.05
CA SER A 724 -15.48 -46.49 -14.97
C SER A 724 -15.63 -47.12 -13.58
N HIS A 725 -15.74 -46.31 -12.51
CA HIS A 725 -15.80 -46.75 -11.11
C HIS A 725 -17.14 -46.42 -10.42
N ILE A 726 -18.25 -46.48 -11.16
CA ILE A 726 -19.61 -46.38 -10.59
C ILE A 726 -19.92 -47.65 -9.79
N ALA A 727 -20.35 -47.54 -8.54
CA ALA A 727 -20.58 -48.68 -7.65
C ALA A 727 -21.61 -49.70 -8.17
N THR A 728 -22.59 -49.24 -8.94
CA THR A 728 -23.62 -50.09 -9.57
C THR A 728 -23.20 -50.63 -10.95
N ASN A 729 -22.09 -50.15 -11.50
CA ASN A 729 -21.68 -50.28 -12.91
C ASN A 729 -22.77 -49.88 -13.91
N LYS A 730 -23.74 -49.05 -13.50
CA LYS A 730 -24.88 -48.68 -14.34
C LYS A 730 -24.92 -47.19 -14.62
N ILE A 731 -25.20 -46.87 -15.88
CA ILE A 731 -25.53 -45.51 -16.34
C ILE A 731 -26.96 -45.48 -16.87
N THR A 732 -27.59 -44.32 -16.82
CA THR A 732 -28.91 -44.07 -17.40
C THR A 732 -28.78 -43.07 -18.53
N ILE A 733 -29.26 -43.42 -19.72
CA ILE A 733 -29.44 -42.48 -20.82
C ILE A 733 -30.91 -42.07 -20.83
N ALA A 734 -31.14 -40.76 -20.75
CA ALA A 734 -32.46 -40.15 -20.81
C ALA A 734 -32.49 -39.04 -21.88
N ASP A 735 -33.69 -38.60 -22.26
CA ASP A 735 -33.91 -37.49 -23.20
C ASP A 735 -33.28 -37.66 -24.59
N ALA A 736 -32.95 -38.89 -24.98
CA ALA A 736 -32.48 -39.22 -26.32
C ALA A 736 -33.65 -39.62 -27.23
N ALA A 737 -33.51 -39.40 -28.54
CA ALA A 737 -34.51 -39.84 -29.52
C ALA A 737 -34.64 -41.37 -29.59
N VAL A 738 -33.54 -42.09 -29.32
CA VAL A 738 -33.43 -43.55 -29.24
C VAL A 738 -32.37 -43.91 -28.18
N ASN A 739 -32.34 -45.14 -27.69
CA ASN A 739 -31.42 -45.63 -26.64
C ASN A 739 -31.65 -45.06 -25.22
N ASN A 740 -32.87 -44.66 -24.88
CA ASN A 740 -33.20 -44.36 -23.47
C ASN A 740 -33.26 -45.67 -22.66
N GLY A 741 -32.62 -45.69 -21.49
CA GLY A 741 -32.60 -46.85 -20.61
C GLY A 741 -31.36 -46.93 -19.72
N GLU A 742 -31.30 -47.99 -18.91
CA GLU A 742 -30.13 -48.33 -18.09
C GLU A 742 -29.18 -49.27 -18.84
N TYR A 743 -27.89 -49.01 -18.75
CA TYR A 743 -26.84 -49.80 -19.40
C TYR A 743 -25.69 -50.09 -18.44
N ASN A 744 -25.08 -51.28 -18.56
CA ASN A 744 -23.88 -51.61 -17.77
C ASN A 744 -22.63 -51.05 -18.46
N VAL A 745 -21.79 -50.35 -17.72
CA VAL A 745 -20.50 -49.83 -18.18
C VAL A 745 -19.46 -50.96 -18.16
N VAL A 746 -18.69 -51.07 -19.25
CA VAL A 746 -17.55 -51.97 -19.40
C VAL A 746 -16.25 -51.22 -19.15
N SER A 747 -16.11 -50.04 -19.75
CA SER A 747 -14.96 -49.14 -19.58
C SER A 747 -15.37 -47.72 -19.98
N ALA A 748 -14.65 -46.72 -19.48
CA ALA A 748 -14.71 -45.36 -19.96
C ALA A 748 -13.28 -44.86 -20.16
N VAL A 749 -13.02 -44.16 -21.26
CA VAL A 749 -11.70 -43.63 -21.61
C VAL A 749 -11.89 -42.19 -22.06
N ASP A 750 -11.01 -41.29 -21.64
CA ASP A 750 -10.99 -39.92 -22.12
C ASP A 750 -10.49 -39.86 -23.57
N ASN A 751 -11.05 -38.93 -24.35
CA ASN A 751 -10.68 -38.65 -25.73
C ASN A 751 -10.82 -37.15 -25.96
N GLY A 752 -9.85 -36.40 -25.42
CA GLY A 752 -9.82 -34.94 -25.39
C GLY A 752 -11.05 -34.32 -24.71
N PRO A 753 -11.90 -33.58 -25.43
CA PRO A 753 -13.11 -32.99 -24.86
C PRO A 753 -14.19 -34.00 -24.45
N ASN A 754 -14.08 -35.24 -24.95
CA ASN A 754 -15.10 -36.26 -24.79
C ASN A 754 -14.63 -37.39 -23.90
N VAL A 755 -15.58 -38.15 -23.37
CA VAL A 755 -15.36 -39.43 -22.71
C VAL A 755 -16.10 -40.50 -23.53
N GLU A 756 -15.37 -41.54 -23.94
CA GLU A 756 -15.91 -42.70 -24.64
C GLU A 756 -16.26 -43.80 -23.66
N VAL A 757 -17.56 -44.00 -23.45
CA VAL A 757 -18.11 -44.98 -22.53
C VAL A 757 -18.53 -46.23 -23.31
N THR A 758 -17.83 -47.34 -23.09
CA THR A 758 -18.21 -48.64 -23.65
C THR A 758 -19.22 -49.32 -22.74
N VAL A 759 -20.39 -49.66 -23.30
CA VAL A 759 -21.47 -50.38 -22.60
C VAL A 759 -21.56 -51.85 -23.03
N SER A 760 -22.19 -52.68 -22.19
CA SER A 760 -22.24 -54.14 -22.40
C SER A 760 -23.08 -54.61 -23.59
N VAL A 761 -23.80 -53.71 -24.26
CA VAL A 761 -24.73 -54.01 -25.37
C VAL A 761 -24.53 -53.04 -26.52
N ALA A 762 -24.77 -53.48 -27.75
CA ALA A 762 -24.78 -52.58 -28.90
C ALA A 762 -26.07 -51.74 -28.90
N LEU A 763 -25.91 -50.43 -29.11
CA LEU A 763 -26.97 -49.44 -29.17
C LEU A 763 -27.27 -49.06 -30.62
N ALA A 764 -28.47 -48.55 -30.89
CA ALA A 764 -28.81 -48.05 -32.21
C ALA A 764 -27.99 -46.80 -32.53
N ALA A 765 -27.39 -46.73 -33.72
CA ALA A 765 -26.67 -45.53 -34.14
C ALA A 765 -27.63 -44.32 -34.14
N ALA A 766 -27.26 -43.26 -33.42
CA ALA A 766 -28.06 -42.07 -33.22
C ALA A 766 -27.19 -40.82 -33.31
N ALA A 767 -27.77 -39.73 -33.84
CA ALA A 767 -27.14 -38.41 -33.81
C ALA A 767 -27.11 -37.84 -32.38
N ALA A 768 -26.34 -36.78 -32.17
CA ALA A 768 -26.22 -36.06 -30.89
C ALA A 768 -27.59 -35.81 -30.23
N GLY A 769 -27.68 -36.06 -28.93
CA GLY A 769 -28.92 -35.89 -28.15
C GLY A 769 -29.06 -36.86 -26.99
N GLY A 770 -29.67 -36.39 -25.91
CA GLY A 770 -29.83 -37.10 -24.65
C GLY A 770 -28.74 -36.79 -23.62
N THR A 771 -29.00 -37.23 -22.39
CA THR A 771 -28.13 -37.03 -21.23
C THR A 771 -27.80 -38.38 -20.62
N LEU A 772 -26.51 -38.69 -20.53
CA LEU A 772 -26.00 -39.79 -19.73
C LEU A 772 -25.90 -39.31 -18.30
N SER A 773 -26.46 -40.06 -17.36
CA SER A 773 -26.36 -39.75 -15.93
C SER A 773 -26.13 -40.99 -15.11
N PHE A 774 -25.48 -40.81 -13.96
CA PHE A 774 -25.43 -41.82 -12.92
C PHE A 774 -25.70 -41.15 -11.58
N PHE A 775 -26.27 -41.90 -10.64
CA PHE A 775 -26.50 -41.46 -9.29
C PHE A 775 -26.01 -42.53 -8.31
N GLU A 776 -25.27 -42.12 -7.31
CA GLU A 776 -24.83 -42.94 -6.19
C GLU A 776 -25.48 -42.40 -4.92
N THR A 777 -25.81 -43.31 -4.01
CA THR A 777 -26.38 -42.94 -2.71
C THR A 777 -25.57 -43.59 -1.61
N TYR A 778 -25.16 -42.80 -0.63
CA TYR A 778 -24.36 -43.23 0.51
C TYR A 778 -25.13 -42.96 1.80
N LEU A 779 -25.12 -43.92 2.72
CA LEU A 779 -25.76 -43.75 4.02
C LEU A 779 -25.01 -42.69 4.83
N LEU A 780 -25.78 -41.77 5.45
CA LEU A 780 -25.24 -40.83 6.43
C LEU A 780 -24.76 -41.60 7.67
N THR A 781 -23.55 -41.32 8.14
CA THR A 781 -22.98 -41.96 9.33
C THR A 781 -22.86 -41.01 10.51
N ALA A 782 -22.68 -39.71 10.25
CA ALA A 782 -22.68 -38.66 11.25
C ALA A 782 -23.16 -37.34 10.63
N VAL A 783 -23.82 -36.51 11.42
CA VAL A 783 -24.20 -35.14 11.06
C VAL A 783 -23.90 -34.23 12.24
N ASN A 784 -23.24 -33.10 11.99
CA ASN A 784 -23.05 -32.03 12.94
C ASN A 784 -23.63 -30.75 12.32
N ASP A 785 -24.81 -30.37 12.79
CA ASP A 785 -25.56 -29.21 12.35
C ASP A 785 -24.83 -27.90 12.65
N GLN A 786 -24.27 -27.76 13.84
CA GLN A 786 -23.54 -26.56 14.26
C GLN A 786 -22.29 -26.29 13.42
N GLN A 787 -21.62 -27.33 12.95
CA GLN A 787 -20.42 -27.21 12.12
C GLN A 787 -20.73 -27.28 10.61
N ARG A 788 -22.00 -27.44 10.21
CA ARG A 788 -22.43 -27.67 8.82
C ARG A 788 -21.68 -28.85 8.17
N ILE A 789 -21.64 -29.99 8.88
CA ILE A 789 -20.91 -31.20 8.47
C ILE A 789 -21.84 -32.41 8.37
N PHE A 790 -21.62 -33.23 7.35
CA PHE A 790 -22.07 -34.61 7.36
C PHE A 790 -21.01 -35.57 6.85
N SER A 791 -21.10 -36.83 7.28
CA SER A 791 -20.10 -37.85 7.02
C SER A 791 -20.69 -39.10 6.40
N VAL A 792 -19.88 -39.77 5.58
CA VAL A 792 -20.18 -41.06 4.93
C VAL A 792 -19.01 -42.03 5.13
N ALA A 793 -19.28 -43.34 5.19
CA ALA A 793 -18.27 -44.37 5.50
C ALA A 793 -17.38 -44.79 4.30
N VAL A 794 -17.40 -44.03 3.21
CA VAL A 794 -16.68 -44.34 1.97
C VAL A 794 -15.83 -43.14 1.61
N ASP A 795 -14.65 -43.37 1.05
CA ASP A 795 -13.81 -42.30 0.51
C ASP A 795 -14.44 -41.71 -0.77
N LEU A 796 -14.94 -40.48 -0.66
CA LEU A 796 -15.49 -39.71 -1.79
C LEU A 796 -14.56 -38.59 -2.28
N THR A 797 -13.34 -38.48 -1.73
CA THR A 797 -12.44 -37.35 -2.05
C THR A 797 -11.97 -37.31 -3.51
N ASN A 798 -12.02 -38.45 -4.21
CA ASN A 798 -11.72 -38.53 -5.65
C ASN A 798 -12.97 -38.31 -6.53
N LYS A 799 -14.16 -38.21 -5.95
CA LYS A 799 -15.46 -38.11 -6.66
C LYS A 799 -16.13 -36.75 -6.51
N LEU A 800 -15.99 -36.15 -5.33
CA LEU A 800 -16.60 -34.89 -4.93
C LEU A 800 -15.52 -33.86 -4.65
N PHE A 801 -15.74 -32.64 -5.14
CA PHE A 801 -14.81 -31.52 -4.98
C PHE A 801 -15.52 -30.36 -4.28
N PRO A 802 -14.77 -29.44 -3.65
CA PRO A 802 -15.33 -28.16 -3.22
C PRO A 802 -16.08 -27.47 -4.38
N GLY A 803 -17.27 -26.96 -4.09
CA GLY A 803 -18.21 -26.37 -5.04
C GLY A 803 -19.22 -27.35 -5.65
N ASP A 804 -18.99 -28.67 -5.59
CA ASP A 804 -19.97 -29.65 -6.06
C ASP A 804 -21.24 -29.63 -5.18
N VAL A 805 -22.39 -29.94 -5.79
CA VAL A 805 -23.68 -30.04 -5.10
C VAL A 805 -24.00 -31.50 -4.80
N VAL A 806 -24.43 -31.76 -3.57
CA VAL A 806 -24.94 -33.05 -3.13
C VAL A 806 -26.32 -32.88 -2.52
N SER A 807 -27.20 -33.87 -2.70
CA SER A 807 -28.53 -33.82 -2.11
C SER A 807 -28.64 -34.82 -0.97
N ILE A 808 -29.19 -34.43 0.17
CA ILE A 808 -29.64 -35.41 1.17
C ILE A 808 -31.08 -35.79 0.81
N ILE A 809 -31.34 -37.10 0.77
CA ILE A 809 -32.67 -37.68 0.49
C ILE A 809 -33.04 -38.72 1.55
N ASP A 810 -34.30 -39.11 1.61
CA ASP A 810 -34.85 -40.08 2.58
C ASP A 810 -34.58 -39.68 4.06
N SER A 811 -34.29 -38.41 4.33
CA SER A 811 -34.16 -37.85 5.68
C SER A 811 -35.50 -37.29 6.16
N LEU A 812 -35.72 -37.26 7.46
CA LEU A 812 -36.87 -36.55 8.03
C LEU A 812 -36.65 -35.04 8.03
N SER A 813 -35.44 -34.59 8.36
CA SER A 813 -35.15 -33.17 8.63
C SER A 813 -34.13 -32.56 7.69
N ASN A 814 -33.21 -33.37 7.12
CA ASN A 814 -32.05 -32.85 6.40
C ASN A 814 -32.20 -32.91 4.87
N ASN A 815 -33.39 -33.19 4.33
CA ASN A 815 -33.55 -33.23 2.87
C ASN A 815 -33.29 -31.86 2.26
N GLY A 816 -32.51 -31.82 1.19
CA GLY A 816 -32.12 -30.57 0.55
C GLY A 816 -30.92 -30.76 -0.36
N GLU A 817 -30.58 -29.71 -1.09
CA GLU A 817 -29.32 -29.61 -1.85
C GLU A 817 -28.32 -28.83 -1.01
N TYR A 818 -27.07 -29.29 -1.00
CA TYR A 818 -25.98 -28.71 -0.23
C TYR A 818 -24.73 -28.59 -1.10
N HIS A 819 -24.08 -27.44 -1.07
CA HIS A 819 -22.85 -27.15 -1.77
C HIS A 819 -21.65 -27.44 -0.86
N ILE A 820 -20.70 -28.23 -1.38
CA ILE A 820 -19.52 -28.65 -0.63
C ILE A 820 -18.56 -27.47 -0.46
N SER A 821 -18.22 -27.12 0.78
CA SER A 821 -17.18 -26.13 1.08
C SER A 821 -15.80 -26.77 1.18
N SER A 822 -15.70 -27.93 1.85
CA SER A 822 -14.48 -28.74 1.88
C SER A 822 -14.79 -30.21 2.10
N ILE A 823 -13.86 -31.07 1.70
CA ILE A 823 -14.03 -32.52 1.82
C ILE A 823 -12.70 -33.16 2.20
N ALA A 824 -12.73 -34.07 3.17
CA ALA A 824 -11.53 -34.78 3.62
C ALA A 824 -11.86 -36.22 4.04
N TYR A 825 -10.97 -37.15 3.71
CA TYR A 825 -11.05 -38.53 4.18
C TYR A 825 -10.14 -38.73 5.38
N ASN A 826 -10.71 -39.08 6.53
CA ASN A 826 -9.95 -39.25 7.78
C ASN A 826 -9.41 -40.69 7.98
N GLY A 827 -9.47 -41.54 6.95
CA GLY A 827 -9.11 -42.96 7.02
C GLY A 827 -10.29 -43.89 7.33
N THR A 828 -11.43 -43.38 7.79
CA THR A 828 -12.65 -44.18 8.08
C THR A 828 -13.92 -43.61 7.48
N HIS A 829 -14.03 -42.29 7.42
CA HIS A 829 -15.18 -41.57 6.88
C HIS A 829 -14.69 -40.42 6.02
N THR A 830 -15.45 -40.10 4.97
CA THR A 830 -15.35 -38.80 4.31
C THR A 830 -16.21 -37.81 5.06
N VAL A 831 -15.57 -36.75 5.53
CA VAL A 831 -16.18 -35.60 6.20
C VAL A 831 -16.43 -34.55 5.12
N ILE A 832 -17.70 -34.16 4.96
CA ILE A 832 -18.15 -33.18 3.98
C ILE A 832 -18.63 -31.95 4.75
N HIS A 833 -17.95 -30.83 4.56
CA HIS A 833 -18.39 -29.52 5.03
C HIS A 833 -19.23 -28.88 3.92
N VAL A 834 -20.30 -28.19 4.31
CA VAL A 834 -21.18 -27.51 3.35
C VAL A 834 -21.38 -26.04 3.71
N TYR A 835 -21.75 -25.25 2.71
CA TYR A 835 -22.05 -23.84 2.92
C TYR A 835 -23.41 -23.66 3.59
N GLU A 836 -24.40 -24.49 3.29
CA GLU A 836 -25.77 -24.29 3.79
C GLU A 836 -25.92 -24.78 5.22
N HIS A 837 -26.85 -24.16 5.94
CA HIS A 837 -27.21 -24.60 7.28
C HIS A 837 -27.80 -26.02 7.25
N VAL A 838 -27.22 -26.92 8.05
CA VAL A 838 -27.74 -28.29 8.18
C VAL A 838 -28.84 -28.31 9.26
N PRO A 839 -30.09 -28.71 8.94
CA PRO A 839 -31.25 -28.51 9.80
C PRO A 839 -31.19 -29.21 11.17
N SER A 840 -30.58 -30.39 11.22
CA SER A 840 -30.63 -31.29 12.37
C SER A 840 -29.42 -32.20 12.41
N ALA A 841 -28.96 -32.56 13.61
CA ALA A 841 -27.96 -33.60 13.82
C ALA A 841 -28.46 -35.04 13.51
N SER A 842 -29.68 -35.20 12.97
CA SER A 842 -30.23 -36.50 12.59
C SER A 842 -29.41 -37.19 11.50
N VAL A 843 -29.01 -38.43 11.76
CA VAL A 843 -28.30 -39.29 10.79
C VAL A 843 -29.24 -40.03 9.84
N SER A 844 -30.54 -39.72 9.83
CA SER A 844 -31.49 -40.32 8.90
C SER A 844 -31.26 -39.79 7.47
N GLY A 845 -31.27 -40.69 6.49
CA GLY A 845 -31.21 -40.34 5.08
C GLY A 845 -29.93 -40.83 4.39
N LYS A 846 -29.77 -40.41 3.14
CA LYS A 846 -28.64 -40.76 2.29
C LYS A 846 -28.15 -39.52 1.57
N VAL A 847 -26.84 -39.38 1.47
CA VAL A 847 -26.21 -38.42 0.55
C VAL A 847 -26.33 -39.02 -0.85
N LYS A 848 -27.09 -38.35 -1.71
CA LYS A 848 -27.22 -38.64 -3.13
C LYS A 848 -26.31 -37.68 -3.90
N TYR A 849 -25.46 -38.25 -4.73
CA TYR A 849 -24.64 -37.52 -5.67
C TYR A 849 -24.81 -38.13 -7.05
N GLY A 850 -24.71 -37.33 -8.09
CA GLY A 850 -24.69 -37.84 -9.45
C GLY A 850 -24.18 -36.81 -10.43
N ARG A 851 -23.62 -37.29 -11.54
CA ARG A 851 -23.21 -36.43 -12.65
C ARG A 851 -24.07 -36.69 -13.87
N LYS A 852 -24.17 -35.65 -14.68
CA LYS A 852 -24.88 -35.64 -15.96
C LYS A 852 -23.89 -35.20 -17.03
N PHE A 853 -23.85 -35.94 -18.12
CA PHE A 853 -22.99 -35.67 -19.27
C PHE A 853 -23.86 -35.67 -20.53
N PRO A 854 -23.81 -34.63 -21.37
CA PRO A 854 -24.57 -34.62 -22.60
C PRO A 854 -23.96 -35.61 -23.60
N VAL A 855 -24.83 -36.38 -24.28
CA VAL A 855 -24.43 -37.40 -25.24
C VAL A 855 -24.15 -36.76 -26.60
N VAL A 856 -22.92 -36.93 -27.09
CA VAL A 856 -22.44 -36.38 -28.36
C VAL A 856 -22.72 -37.33 -29.52
N SER A 857 -22.47 -38.63 -29.34
CA SER A 857 -22.74 -39.64 -30.37
C SER A 857 -22.79 -41.05 -29.81
N VAL A 858 -23.40 -41.97 -30.54
CA VAL A 858 -23.43 -43.40 -30.20
C VAL A 858 -23.02 -44.24 -31.41
N ALA A 859 -21.99 -45.08 -31.24
CA ALA A 859 -21.45 -45.96 -32.27
C ALA A 859 -21.24 -47.39 -31.74
N GLY A 860 -22.10 -48.32 -32.15
CA GLY A 860 -22.04 -49.71 -31.68
C GLY A 860 -22.26 -49.80 -30.17
N SER A 861 -21.28 -50.25 -29.42
CA SER A 861 -21.31 -50.30 -27.95
C SER A 861 -20.67 -49.10 -27.26
N VAL A 862 -20.24 -48.06 -28.01
CA VAL A 862 -19.57 -46.88 -27.47
C VAL A 862 -20.52 -45.69 -27.49
N VAL A 863 -20.66 -45.04 -26.34
CA VAL A 863 -21.39 -43.79 -26.12
C VAL A 863 -20.36 -42.70 -25.85
N THR A 864 -20.29 -41.70 -26.71
CA THR A 864 -19.41 -40.55 -26.55
C THR A 864 -20.17 -39.44 -25.83
N VAL A 865 -19.64 -38.95 -24.71
CA VAL A 865 -20.23 -37.84 -23.94
C VAL A 865 -19.25 -36.70 -23.79
N ARG A 866 -19.74 -35.47 -23.58
CA ARG A 866 -18.88 -34.33 -23.22
C ARG A 866 -18.46 -34.46 -21.76
N GLY A 867 -17.16 -34.43 -21.48
CA GLY A 867 -16.65 -34.56 -20.11
C GLY A 867 -16.85 -33.29 -19.27
N GLY A 868 -16.56 -32.11 -19.84
CA GLY A 868 -16.83 -30.80 -19.25
C GLY A 868 -15.80 -30.32 -18.22
N LEU A 869 -14.82 -31.15 -17.85
CA LEU A 869 -13.72 -30.73 -16.96
C LEU A 869 -12.68 -29.87 -17.67
N ASP A 870 -12.59 -29.99 -18.98
CA ASP A 870 -11.85 -29.07 -19.84
C ASP A 870 -12.41 -27.64 -19.75
N ASP A 871 -13.74 -27.50 -19.80
CA ASP A 871 -14.41 -26.19 -19.63
C ASP A 871 -14.23 -25.65 -18.20
N LYS A 872 -14.30 -26.52 -17.18
CA LYS A 872 -14.04 -26.15 -15.77
C LYS A 872 -12.58 -25.70 -15.56
N ALA A 873 -11.60 -26.36 -16.18
CA ALA A 873 -10.19 -25.97 -16.07
C ALA A 873 -9.94 -24.56 -16.64
N VAL A 874 -10.65 -24.19 -17.71
CA VAL A 874 -10.64 -22.81 -18.24
C VAL A 874 -11.26 -21.84 -17.23
N ASP A 875 -12.40 -22.17 -16.64
CA ASP A 875 -13.06 -21.31 -15.64
C ASP A 875 -12.19 -21.13 -14.38
N ASP A 876 -11.54 -22.19 -13.90
CA ASP A 876 -10.61 -22.14 -12.76
C ASP A 876 -9.37 -21.28 -13.08
N MET A 877 -8.87 -21.32 -14.32
CA MET A 877 -7.77 -20.45 -14.76
C MET A 877 -8.20 -18.98 -14.82
N ILE A 878 -9.39 -18.69 -15.37
CA ILE A 878 -9.95 -17.32 -15.40
C ILE A 878 -10.12 -16.79 -13.98
N ALA A 879 -10.64 -17.61 -13.07
CA ALA A 879 -10.81 -17.25 -11.67
C ALA A 879 -9.47 -16.95 -10.99
N LEU A 880 -8.43 -17.77 -11.24
CA LEU A 880 -7.08 -17.55 -10.74
C LEU A 880 -6.52 -16.20 -11.25
N LEU A 881 -6.56 -15.96 -12.56
CA LEU A 881 -6.06 -14.72 -13.16
C LEU A 881 -6.79 -13.48 -12.65
N THR A 882 -8.12 -13.56 -12.55
CA THR A 882 -8.96 -12.47 -12.04
C THR A 882 -8.60 -12.14 -10.59
N THR A 883 -8.56 -13.16 -9.74
CA THR A 883 -8.30 -13.00 -8.30
C THR A 883 -6.91 -12.42 -8.03
N LYS A 884 -5.90 -12.83 -8.80
CA LYS A 884 -4.50 -12.42 -8.58
C LYS A 884 -4.14 -11.08 -9.20
N PHE A 885 -4.72 -10.72 -10.35
CA PHE A 885 -4.27 -9.55 -11.13
C PHE A 885 -5.34 -8.45 -11.33
N PHE A 886 -6.63 -8.75 -11.15
CA PHE A 886 -7.73 -7.82 -11.46
C PHE A 886 -8.56 -7.38 -10.25
N ASP A 887 -8.44 -8.02 -9.09
CA ASP A 887 -9.14 -7.65 -7.85
C ASP A 887 -8.53 -6.43 -7.11
N HIS A 888 -7.60 -5.71 -7.74
CA HIS A 888 -6.83 -4.62 -7.13
C HIS A 888 -7.50 -3.25 -7.28
N GLU A 889 -8.75 -3.12 -6.82
CA GLU A 889 -9.44 -1.82 -6.81
C GLU A 889 -8.80 -0.84 -5.81
N GLY A 890 -8.84 0.46 -6.13
CA GLY A 890 -8.27 1.52 -5.30
C GLY A 890 -7.91 2.77 -6.10
N MET A 891 -7.32 3.75 -5.43
CA MET A 891 -6.78 4.97 -6.04
C MET A 891 -5.72 5.61 -5.14
N HIS A 892 -4.85 6.44 -5.71
CA HIS A 892 -3.92 7.31 -4.97
C HIS A 892 -4.30 8.76 -5.14
N LEU A 893 -4.33 9.52 -4.04
CA LEU A 893 -4.46 10.98 -4.08
C LEU A 893 -3.12 11.64 -3.74
N VAL A 894 -2.58 12.41 -4.68
CA VAL A 894 -1.35 13.22 -4.48
C VAL A 894 -1.72 14.68 -4.45
N GLU A 895 -1.58 15.28 -3.27
CA GLU A 895 -1.81 16.71 -3.04
C GLU A 895 -0.59 17.50 -3.52
N HIS A 896 -0.78 18.46 -4.44
CA HIS A 896 0.35 19.19 -5.04
C HIS A 896 1.11 20.06 -4.04
N ILE A 897 0.46 20.48 -2.95
CA ILE A 897 1.13 21.20 -1.87
C ILE A 897 2.33 20.44 -1.28
N LEU A 898 2.30 19.10 -1.36
CA LEU A 898 3.38 18.23 -0.92
C LEU A 898 4.60 18.27 -1.86
N LEU A 899 4.37 18.55 -3.14
CA LEU A 899 5.38 18.61 -4.22
C LEU A 899 6.04 19.99 -4.34
N ARG A 900 5.70 20.93 -3.46
CA ARG A 900 6.27 22.28 -3.47
C ARG A 900 7.80 22.19 -3.23
N PRO A 901 8.62 22.92 -4.00
CA PRO A 901 10.06 23.02 -3.80
C PRO A 901 10.44 23.42 -2.38
N LYS A 902 11.43 22.74 -1.82
CA LYS A 902 12.03 22.96 -0.49
C LYS A 902 13.53 23.25 -0.58
N VAL A 903 14.20 22.80 -1.64
CA VAL A 903 15.65 22.92 -1.82
C VAL A 903 15.98 23.90 -2.96
N ASN A 904 16.81 24.90 -2.65
CA ASN A 904 17.37 25.86 -3.60
C ASN A 904 18.60 26.55 -2.98
N GLU A 905 19.70 25.81 -2.86
CA GLU A 905 20.93 26.27 -2.22
C GLU A 905 22.15 25.49 -2.75
N MET A 906 23.36 26.01 -2.51
CA MET A 906 24.61 25.33 -2.84
C MET A 906 24.86 24.22 -1.82
N LEU A 907 25.02 22.98 -2.28
CA LEU A 907 25.25 21.80 -1.45
C LEU A 907 26.45 21.01 -1.98
N PHE A 908 27.14 20.30 -1.10
CA PHE A 908 28.17 19.35 -1.50
C PHE A 908 27.50 18.04 -1.94
N VAL A 909 27.77 17.63 -3.17
CA VAL A 909 27.26 16.41 -3.83
C VAL A 909 28.45 15.49 -4.12
N ASP A 910 28.27 14.17 -3.98
CA ASP A 910 29.34 13.20 -4.23
C ASP A 910 29.98 13.38 -5.62
N ALA A 911 31.31 13.35 -5.65
CA ALA A 911 32.05 13.55 -6.89
C ALA A 911 31.99 12.30 -7.79
N ASP A 912 31.69 12.49 -9.08
CA ASP A 912 31.66 11.47 -10.13
C ASP A 912 32.71 11.71 -11.24
N GLU A 913 32.89 10.76 -12.17
CA GLU A 913 33.91 10.87 -13.23
C GLU A 913 33.78 12.12 -14.12
N ASN A 914 32.66 12.84 -14.04
CA ASN A 914 32.39 14.08 -14.77
C ASN A 914 32.74 15.34 -13.98
N THR A 915 33.00 15.20 -12.68
CA THR A 915 33.31 16.30 -11.76
C THR A 915 34.62 17.00 -12.13
N LEU A 916 35.54 16.29 -12.78
CA LEU A 916 36.87 16.77 -13.16
C LEU A 916 37.19 16.46 -14.62
N ASP A 917 37.65 17.46 -15.38
CA ASP A 917 38.11 17.30 -16.76
C ASP A 917 39.65 17.16 -16.83
N GLU A 918 40.11 15.99 -17.29
CA GLU A 918 41.53 15.66 -17.48
C GLU A 918 42.10 16.10 -18.85
N THR A 919 41.26 16.55 -19.78
CA THR A 919 41.65 16.94 -21.15
C THR A 919 42.09 18.41 -21.27
N LEU A 920 42.07 19.14 -20.17
CA LEU A 920 42.36 20.57 -20.13
C LEU A 920 43.83 20.91 -20.41
N SER A 921 44.05 22.02 -21.11
CA SER A 921 45.42 22.56 -21.30
C SER A 921 46.00 23.21 -20.05
N ALA A 922 45.16 23.53 -19.06
CA ALA A 922 45.54 24.05 -17.74
C ALA A 922 44.48 23.63 -16.71
N PHE A 923 44.90 22.91 -15.68
CA PHE A 923 44.01 22.30 -14.69
C PHE A 923 43.57 23.25 -13.55
N GLY A 924 44.21 24.42 -13.43
CA GLY A 924 43.91 25.42 -12.41
C GLY A 924 44.89 25.41 -11.22
N ILE A 925 44.54 26.18 -10.19
CA ILE A 925 45.27 26.33 -8.94
C ILE A 925 44.40 25.78 -7.82
N LEU A 926 44.94 24.83 -7.05
CA LEU A 926 44.32 24.25 -5.87
C LEU A 926 44.65 25.10 -4.64
N THR A 927 43.62 25.56 -3.94
CA THR A 927 43.72 26.31 -2.70
C THR A 927 43.11 25.50 -1.55
N PHE A 928 43.84 25.35 -0.45
CA PHE A 928 43.39 24.63 0.74
C PHE A 928 43.95 25.28 2.02
N THR A 929 43.31 25.01 3.16
CA THR A 929 43.67 25.65 4.44
C THR A 929 44.57 24.76 5.28
N LYS A 930 45.77 25.24 5.63
CA LYS A 930 46.63 24.59 6.63
C LYS A 930 46.25 25.04 8.03
N LYS A 931 46.23 24.12 9.00
CA LYS A 931 45.95 24.39 10.41
C LYS A 931 47.14 23.99 11.29
N PHE A 932 47.47 24.82 12.28
CA PHE A 932 48.55 24.58 13.26
C PHE A 932 48.08 24.92 14.67
N ALA A 933 48.42 24.08 15.64
CA ALA A 933 48.12 24.33 17.04
C ALA A 933 48.94 25.51 17.57
N LEU A 934 48.27 26.39 18.33
CA LEU A 934 48.92 27.51 18.99
C LEU A 934 49.65 27.04 20.25
N VAL A 935 50.91 27.43 20.40
CA VAL A 935 51.74 27.14 21.57
C VAL A 935 51.60 28.25 22.61
N SER A 936 51.60 29.51 22.16
CA SER A 936 51.41 30.69 23.02
C SER A 936 51.09 31.95 22.19
N ALA A 937 50.41 32.94 22.79
CA ALA A 937 50.23 34.28 22.21
C ALA A 937 50.77 35.34 23.20
N ASP A 938 51.46 36.37 22.70
CA ASP A 938 51.97 37.49 23.50
C ASP A 938 51.49 38.83 22.93
N SER A 939 50.63 39.50 23.71
CA SER A 939 50.05 40.80 23.36
C SER A 939 51.06 41.96 23.41
N SER A 940 52.15 41.83 24.17
CA SER A 940 53.17 42.88 24.30
C SER A 940 54.11 42.97 23.09
N THR A 941 54.25 41.85 22.37
CA THR A 941 55.09 41.70 21.19
C THR A 941 54.27 41.41 19.92
N GLN A 942 52.93 41.39 20.02
CA GLN A 942 52.00 41.02 18.92
C GLN A 942 52.43 39.73 18.22
N THR A 943 52.88 38.73 18.99
CA THR A 943 53.46 37.50 18.46
C THR A 943 52.62 36.28 18.79
N PHE A 944 52.32 35.47 17.78
CA PHE A 944 51.78 34.11 17.92
C PHE A 944 52.90 33.08 17.77
N LYS A 945 52.91 32.04 18.59
CA LYS A 945 53.86 30.93 18.48
C LYS A 945 53.12 29.65 18.10
N VAL A 946 53.57 28.98 17.04
CA VAL A 946 52.99 27.71 16.54
C VAL A 946 54.06 26.63 16.45
N GLU A 947 53.68 25.38 16.62
CA GLU A 947 54.61 24.23 16.52
C GLU A 947 54.93 23.91 15.05
N GLY A 948 56.21 23.69 14.72
CA GLY A 948 56.68 23.44 13.35
C GLY A 948 57.37 24.65 12.68
N ASP A 949 57.96 24.41 11.50
CA ASP A 949 58.58 25.44 10.64
C ASP A 949 57.62 25.82 9.51
N VAL A 950 57.02 27.01 9.63
CA VAL A 950 56.10 27.59 8.63
C VAL A 950 56.67 28.87 8.00
N VAL A 951 57.95 29.16 8.24
CA VAL A 951 58.60 30.42 7.81
C VAL A 951 58.68 30.55 6.29
N ALA A 952 58.90 29.43 5.60
CA ALA A 952 58.98 29.43 4.13
C ALA A 952 57.61 29.65 3.45
N GLU A 953 56.52 29.42 4.17
CA GLU A 953 55.15 29.45 3.65
C GLU A 953 54.43 30.77 3.98
N LEU A 954 54.77 31.40 5.10
CA LEU A 954 54.20 32.69 5.53
C LEU A 954 55.08 33.87 5.06
N THR A 955 54.63 34.55 4.01
CA THR A 955 55.28 35.77 3.52
C THR A 955 54.78 37.01 4.24
N VAL A 956 55.60 38.07 4.29
CA VAL A 956 55.20 39.36 4.87
C VAL A 956 53.99 39.91 4.11
N GLY A 957 52.88 40.15 4.81
CA GLY A 957 51.59 40.53 4.25
C GLY A 957 50.57 39.39 4.09
N ALA A 958 50.94 38.14 4.38
CA ALA A 958 50.00 37.01 4.38
C ALA A 958 48.96 37.18 5.49
N ARG A 959 47.71 36.75 5.21
CA ARG A 959 46.64 36.72 6.21
C ARG A 959 46.59 35.38 6.91
N ILE A 960 46.46 35.42 8.23
CA ILE A 960 46.29 34.25 9.09
C ILE A 960 45.05 34.46 9.97
N ALA A 961 44.34 33.37 10.27
CA ALA A 961 43.16 33.39 11.12
C ALA A 961 43.39 32.55 12.37
N ILE A 962 43.01 33.09 13.53
CA ILE A 962 43.07 32.37 14.82
C ILE A 962 41.65 31.99 15.24
N SER A 963 41.44 30.73 15.62
CA SER A 963 40.14 30.18 16.02
C SER A 963 40.24 29.22 17.22
N GLN A 964 39.10 28.88 17.84
CA GLN A 964 38.96 27.96 18.98
C GLN A 964 39.70 28.37 20.27
N THR A 965 39.62 29.65 20.64
CA THR A 965 40.19 30.14 21.89
C THR A 965 39.10 30.61 22.86
N THR A 966 39.38 30.57 24.16
CA THR A 966 38.54 31.25 25.17
C THR A 966 38.64 32.79 25.08
N LEU A 967 39.52 33.30 24.21
CA LEU A 967 39.88 34.71 24.06
C LEU A 967 40.26 35.00 22.59
N LEU A 968 39.29 35.46 21.80
CA LEU A 968 39.42 36.18 20.52
C LEU A 968 39.73 35.36 19.24
N ASN A 969 38.67 35.04 18.49
CA ASN A 969 38.75 34.70 17.07
C ASN A 969 38.92 35.99 16.25
N ASN A 970 39.99 36.12 15.45
CA ASN A 970 40.21 37.27 14.56
C ASN A 970 41.20 36.96 13.42
N GLU A 971 41.21 37.78 12.37
CA GLU A 971 42.21 37.75 11.27
C GLU A 971 43.38 38.70 11.57
N TYR A 972 44.58 38.28 11.18
CA TYR A 972 45.82 39.04 11.37
C TYR A 972 46.72 39.01 10.13
N THR A 973 47.49 40.08 9.93
CA THR A 973 48.44 40.23 8.83
C THR A 973 49.86 40.00 9.33
N VAL A 974 50.58 39.06 8.71
CA VAL A 974 51.95 38.68 9.11
C VAL A 974 52.95 39.79 8.76
N LEU A 975 53.65 40.33 9.75
CA LEU A 975 54.78 41.25 9.58
C LEU A 975 56.12 40.50 9.45
N SER A 976 56.31 39.43 10.21
CA SER A 976 57.49 38.56 10.12
C SER A 976 57.24 37.22 10.78
N ALA A 977 57.76 36.14 10.19
CA ALA A 977 57.81 34.81 10.80
C ALA A 977 59.27 34.39 11.00
N THR A 978 59.61 33.89 12.19
CA THR A 978 60.97 33.45 12.51
C THR A 978 60.95 32.10 13.24
N LEU A 979 61.70 31.12 12.74
CA LEU A 979 61.82 29.81 13.38
C LEU A 979 62.70 29.94 14.63
N ASN A 980 62.18 29.51 15.78
CA ASN A 980 62.86 29.63 17.06
C ASN A 980 62.79 28.30 17.84
N GLY A 981 63.76 27.42 17.60
CA GLY A 981 63.75 26.04 18.10
C GLY A 981 62.92 25.13 17.19
N THR A 982 61.89 24.49 17.74
CA THR A 982 60.94 23.62 17.01
C THR A 982 59.60 24.30 16.70
N ALA A 983 59.49 25.61 16.97
CA ALA A 983 58.27 26.39 16.83
C ALA A 983 58.56 27.71 16.11
N THR A 984 57.59 28.20 15.35
CA THR A 984 57.67 29.46 14.60
C THR A 984 57.01 30.59 15.38
N ASP A 985 57.74 31.69 15.58
CA ASP A 985 57.24 32.94 16.16
C ASP A 985 56.75 33.85 15.01
N ILE A 986 55.47 34.23 15.01
CA ILE A 986 54.80 35.01 13.97
C ILE A 986 54.35 36.35 14.55
N VAL A 987 54.96 37.45 14.09
CA VAL A 987 54.60 38.81 14.47
C VAL A 987 53.54 39.35 13.52
N VAL A 988 52.48 39.97 14.05
CA VAL A 988 51.35 40.50 13.28
C VAL A 988 51.18 42.02 13.43
N ASP A 989 50.53 42.66 12.47
CA ASP A 989 50.37 44.13 12.43
C ASP A 989 49.27 44.64 13.39
N GLU A 990 48.19 43.87 13.53
CA GLU A 990 47.03 44.27 14.30
C GLU A 990 47.26 44.11 15.82
N ALA A 991 46.78 45.09 16.60
CA ALA A 991 46.82 45.02 18.06
C ALA A 991 45.78 44.04 18.60
N PHE A 992 46.17 43.23 19.59
CA PHE A 992 45.27 42.28 20.22
C PHE A 992 44.18 43.04 21.02
N VAL A 993 42.94 42.58 20.92
CA VAL A 993 41.77 43.28 21.50
C VAL A 993 41.73 43.19 23.04
N ALA A 994 42.57 42.34 23.65
CA ALA A 994 42.76 42.22 25.10
C ALA A 994 44.23 41.97 25.47
N ASP A 995 44.64 42.42 26.66
CA ASP A 995 45.95 42.09 27.26
C ASP A 995 45.99 40.60 27.61
N ILE A 996 46.51 39.78 26.70
CA ILE A 996 46.74 38.35 26.91
C ILE A 996 48.09 38.20 27.61
N ALA A 997 48.10 37.68 28.84
CA ALA A 997 49.32 37.29 29.54
C ALA A 997 49.93 36.03 28.86
N PRO A 998 51.27 35.86 28.85
CA PRO A 998 51.92 34.71 28.22
C PRO A 998 51.59 33.42 28.99
N ALA A 999 50.52 32.75 28.58
CA ALA A 999 50.08 31.45 29.06
C ALA A 999 49.58 30.62 27.88
N ALA A 1000 49.58 29.29 28.03
CA ALA A 1000 49.17 28.33 27.00
C ALA A 1000 47.79 28.72 26.44
N ALA A 1001 47.79 29.23 25.21
CA ALA A 1001 46.58 29.58 24.51
C ALA A 1001 46.11 28.32 23.80
N GLU A 1002 44.98 27.76 24.23
CA GLU A 1002 44.25 26.76 23.45
C GLU A 1002 43.69 27.49 22.22
N GLY A 1003 44.06 27.04 21.01
CA GLY A 1003 43.66 27.67 19.74
C GLY A 1003 44.35 27.07 18.53
N MET A 1004 43.77 27.32 17.35
CA MET A 1004 44.29 26.91 16.05
C MET A 1004 44.58 28.13 15.18
N LEU A 1005 45.79 28.19 14.61
CA LEU A 1005 46.16 29.11 13.54
C LEU A 1005 45.86 28.45 12.19
N SER A 1006 45.24 29.19 11.28
CA SER A 1006 44.92 28.72 9.94
C SER A 1006 45.32 29.73 8.86
N TYR A 1007 45.76 29.23 7.70
CA TYR A 1007 46.07 30.06 6.52
C TYR A 1007 45.88 29.28 5.22
N GLU A 1008 45.59 29.99 4.14
CA GLU A 1008 45.39 29.40 2.81
C GLU A 1008 46.72 29.18 2.08
N VAL A 1009 46.87 28.01 1.47
CA VAL A 1009 47.98 27.63 0.60
C VAL A 1009 47.43 27.41 -0.80
N SER A 1010 48.05 28.03 -1.81
CA SER A 1010 47.65 27.89 -3.22
C SER A 1010 48.78 27.27 -4.04
N VAL A 1011 48.49 26.15 -4.73
CA VAL A 1011 49.47 25.35 -5.48
C VAL A 1011 48.93 25.04 -6.88
N PRO A 1012 49.72 25.19 -7.96
CA PRO A 1012 49.29 24.80 -9.30
C PRO A 1012 49.05 23.29 -9.41
N ILE A 1013 47.95 22.91 -10.08
CA ILE A 1013 47.63 21.50 -10.34
C ILE A 1013 48.54 20.96 -11.44
N ALA A 1014 49.21 19.82 -11.17
CA ALA A 1014 50.13 19.19 -12.09
C ALA A 1014 49.41 18.23 -13.07
N SER A 1015 48.47 17.45 -12.56
CA SER A 1015 47.60 16.56 -13.35
C SER A 1015 46.32 16.25 -12.58
N VAL A 1016 45.31 15.79 -13.31
CA VAL A 1016 44.02 15.35 -12.79
C VAL A 1016 43.75 13.94 -13.34
N ASP A 1017 43.18 13.08 -12.52
CA ASP A 1017 42.69 11.74 -12.87
C ASP A 1017 41.21 11.70 -12.49
N ALA A 1018 40.35 11.85 -13.49
CA ALA A 1018 38.91 12.01 -13.31
C ALA A 1018 38.26 10.72 -12.77
N ALA A 1019 38.69 9.56 -13.27
CA ALA A 1019 38.17 8.26 -12.86
C ALA A 1019 38.49 7.93 -11.39
N ALA A 1020 39.62 8.43 -10.86
CA ALA A 1020 40.01 8.26 -9.47
C ALA A 1020 39.68 9.46 -8.56
N GLN A 1021 38.95 10.47 -9.06
CA GLN A 1021 38.67 11.73 -8.36
C GLN A 1021 39.90 12.45 -7.82
N LYS A 1022 41.02 12.35 -8.54
CA LYS A 1022 42.32 12.66 -7.98
C LYS A 1022 42.93 13.88 -8.62
N VAL A 1023 43.32 14.84 -7.79
CA VAL A 1023 44.10 16.02 -8.15
C VAL A 1023 45.52 15.85 -7.63
N VAL A 1024 46.50 15.96 -8.53
CA VAL A 1024 47.92 15.81 -8.19
C VAL A 1024 48.61 17.16 -8.23
N VAL A 1025 49.32 17.51 -7.15
CA VAL A 1025 50.15 18.72 -7.06
C VAL A 1025 51.60 18.37 -6.74
N ASN A 1026 52.51 19.27 -7.12
CA ASN A 1026 53.93 19.11 -6.80
C ASN A 1026 54.23 19.57 -5.36
N GLY A 1027 55.03 18.80 -4.62
CA GLY A 1027 55.36 19.04 -3.21
C GLY A 1027 54.75 18.00 -2.28
N ASN A 1028 55.09 18.06 -0.99
CA ASN A 1028 54.50 17.22 0.05
C ASN A 1028 53.59 18.10 0.92
N HIS A 1029 52.28 17.91 0.79
CA HIS A 1029 51.21 18.71 1.36
C HIS A 1029 50.13 17.87 2.04
N ALA A 1030 50.25 16.52 2.07
CA ALA A 1030 49.22 15.65 2.65
C ALA A 1030 49.01 15.89 4.15
N SER A 1031 50.07 16.22 4.89
CA SER A 1031 50.00 16.50 6.34
C SER A 1031 49.24 17.78 6.70
N ALA A 1032 48.72 18.48 5.70
CA ALA A 1032 48.24 19.85 5.78
C ALA A 1032 46.77 20.00 5.39
N ALA A 1033 46.13 18.89 5.03
CA ALA A 1033 44.70 18.81 4.78
C ALA A 1033 44.17 17.54 5.45
N GLU A 1034 43.05 17.68 6.17
CA GLU A 1034 42.37 16.59 6.84
C GLU A 1034 41.13 16.15 6.04
N VAL A 1035 40.68 14.92 6.24
CA VAL A 1035 39.44 14.42 5.63
C VAL A 1035 38.28 15.37 5.99
N GLY A 1036 37.52 15.81 4.98
CA GLY A 1036 36.45 16.78 5.10
C GLY A 1036 36.87 18.25 4.96
N ASP A 1037 38.16 18.57 4.82
CA ASP A 1037 38.58 19.95 4.52
C ASP A 1037 38.10 20.40 3.13
N ILE A 1038 37.78 21.68 3.01
CA ILE A 1038 37.32 22.28 1.76
C ILE A 1038 38.52 22.73 0.93
N LEU A 1039 38.64 22.16 -0.26
CA LEU A 1039 39.54 22.55 -1.33
C LEU A 1039 38.81 23.51 -2.28
N SER A 1040 39.51 24.47 -2.87
CA SER A 1040 38.96 25.31 -3.94
C SER A 1040 39.89 25.29 -5.13
N ILE A 1041 39.34 25.05 -6.32
CA ILE A 1041 40.10 25.13 -7.58
C ILE A 1041 39.68 26.40 -8.31
N THR A 1042 40.66 27.15 -8.80
CA THR A 1042 40.41 28.37 -9.58
C THR A 1042 41.35 28.48 -10.78
N GLY A 1043 40.87 29.10 -11.87
CA GLY A 1043 41.71 29.44 -13.03
C GLY A 1043 42.04 28.25 -13.94
N SER A 1044 41.22 27.21 -13.93
CA SER A 1044 41.25 26.14 -14.92
C SER A 1044 40.82 26.66 -16.31
N HIS A 1045 41.24 25.97 -17.37
CA HIS A 1045 40.89 26.35 -18.73
C HIS A 1045 39.37 26.29 -18.93
N GLN A 1046 38.77 27.42 -19.36
CA GLN A 1046 37.32 27.62 -19.47
C GLN A 1046 36.53 27.43 -18.16
N HIS A 1047 37.20 27.48 -17.00
CA HIS A 1047 36.58 27.26 -15.69
C HIS A 1047 35.99 25.85 -15.51
N ALA A 1048 36.44 24.87 -16.31
CA ALA A 1048 35.87 23.51 -16.31
C ALA A 1048 36.05 22.76 -14.97
N ASN A 1049 37.16 22.99 -14.25
CA ASN A 1049 37.41 22.39 -12.93
C ASN A 1049 37.32 23.43 -11.80
N ASP A 1050 36.78 24.64 -12.06
CA ASP A 1050 36.70 25.68 -11.03
C ASP A 1050 35.52 25.38 -10.09
N GLY A 1051 35.77 25.33 -8.78
CA GLY A 1051 34.76 24.92 -7.81
C GLY A 1051 35.28 24.82 -6.38
N ARG A 1052 34.41 24.36 -5.47
CA ARG A 1052 34.75 23.98 -4.10
C ARG A 1052 34.48 22.51 -3.91
N TYR A 1053 35.39 21.82 -3.25
CA TYR A 1053 35.40 20.37 -3.12
C TYR A 1053 35.72 19.97 -1.68
N THR A 1054 35.24 18.84 -1.21
CA THR A 1054 35.66 18.25 0.08
C THR A 1054 36.72 17.18 -0.17
N LEU A 1055 37.65 17.05 0.78
CA LEU A 1055 38.75 16.10 0.69
C LEU A 1055 38.38 14.73 1.28
N LEU A 1056 38.50 13.66 0.50
CA LEU A 1056 38.38 12.28 1.01
C LEU A 1056 39.69 11.82 1.64
N ILE A 1057 40.80 11.91 0.90
CA ILE A 1057 42.13 11.48 1.33
C ILE A 1057 43.20 12.37 0.69
N ALA A 1058 44.22 12.76 1.44
CA ALA A 1058 45.46 13.30 0.90
C ALA A 1058 46.65 12.37 1.21
N ALA A 1059 47.49 12.07 0.21
CA ALA A 1059 48.66 11.20 0.38
C ALA A 1059 49.90 11.74 -0.34
N ASP A 1060 51.04 11.76 0.36
CA ASP A 1060 52.33 12.14 -0.23
C ASP A 1060 53.04 10.91 -0.80
N VAL A 1061 53.35 10.95 -2.10
CA VAL A 1061 54.04 9.86 -2.80
C VAL A 1061 55.21 10.44 -3.60
N ALA A 1062 56.44 10.11 -3.20
CA ALA A 1062 57.67 10.46 -3.94
C ALA A 1062 57.86 11.96 -4.31
N GLY A 1063 57.33 12.90 -3.51
CA GLY A 1063 57.52 14.35 -3.72
C GLY A 1063 56.36 15.05 -4.43
N ILE A 1064 55.25 14.35 -4.67
CA ILE A 1064 53.96 14.89 -5.09
C ILE A 1064 52.89 14.55 -4.03
N THR A 1065 51.83 15.34 -3.99
CA THR A 1065 50.65 15.06 -3.15
C THR A 1065 49.47 14.74 -4.04
N GLU A 1066 48.81 13.64 -3.73
CA GLU A 1066 47.56 13.22 -4.34
C GLU A 1066 46.41 13.60 -3.40
N PHE A 1067 45.51 14.46 -3.86
CA PHE A 1067 44.25 14.79 -3.19
C PHE A 1067 43.12 14.03 -3.89
N VAL A 1068 42.43 13.16 -3.16
CA VAL A 1068 41.22 12.47 -3.64
C VAL A 1068 40.01 13.25 -3.16
N ILE A 1069 39.19 13.74 -4.09
CA ILE A 1069 37.97 14.50 -3.80
C ILE A 1069 36.88 13.54 -3.33
N ASP A 1070 36.10 14.00 -2.35
CA ASP A 1070 34.91 13.32 -1.84
C ASP A 1070 33.65 13.88 -2.52
N GLN A 1071 33.42 15.19 -2.37
CA GLN A 1071 32.22 15.88 -2.86
C GLN A 1071 32.56 17.21 -3.55
N THR A 1072 31.68 17.70 -4.42
CA THR A 1072 31.75 18.98 -5.13
C THR A 1072 30.58 19.88 -4.76
N GLU A 1073 30.80 21.19 -4.61
CA GLU A 1073 29.74 22.16 -4.27
C GLU A 1073 28.95 22.55 -5.54
N GLU A 1074 27.70 22.12 -5.62
CA GLU A 1074 26.82 22.39 -6.75
C GLU A 1074 25.49 23.04 -6.31
N LEU A 1075 24.85 23.77 -7.23
CA LEU A 1075 23.53 24.33 -6.99
C LEU A 1075 22.48 23.21 -7.11
N VAL A 1076 21.97 22.75 -5.97
CA VAL A 1076 20.88 21.78 -5.94
C VAL A 1076 19.56 22.53 -5.85
N GLN A 1077 18.72 22.33 -6.85
CA GLN A 1077 17.41 22.96 -6.95
C GLN A 1077 16.34 21.92 -7.30
N ASP A 1078 15.25 21.94 -6.54
CA ASP A 1078 14.10 21.07 -6.82
C ASP A 1078 13.49 21.37 -8.20
N LYS A 1079 13.20 20.30 -8.95
CA LYS A 1079 12.48 20.38 -10.22
C LYS A 1079 11.06 20.94 -9.98
N LEU A 1080 10.65 21.90 -10.82
CA LEU A 1080 9.27 22.40 -10.81
C LEU A 1080 8.35 21.49 -11.62
N LEU A 1081 7.10 21.36 -11.21
CA LEU A 1081 6.09 20.67 -11.99
C LEU A 1081 5.78 21.48 -13.25
N SER A 1082 5.97 20.89 -14.44
CA SER A 1082 5.66 21.58 -15.69
C SER A 1082 4.15 21.73 -15.89
N ILE A 1083 3.71 22.89 -16.35
CA ILE A 1083 2.33 23.09 -16.80
C ILE A 1083 2.34 23.21 -18.32
N ASN A 1084 1.79 22.19 -18.99
CA ASN A 1084 1.42 22.28 -20.40
C ASN A 1084 0.09 23.04 -20.50
N LEU A 1085 0.17 24.36 -20.68
CA LEU A 1085 -0.96 25.13 -21.18
C LEU A 1085 -0.92 25.05 -22.71
N ASP A 1086 -1.99 24.58 -23.34
CA ASP A 1086 -2.18 24.77 -24.78
C ASP A 1086 -2.08 26.28 -25.08
N ASP A 1087 -1.40 26.61 -26.18
CA ASP A 1087 -0.94 27.95 -26.58
C ASP A 1087 -1.90 29.13 -26.25
N ASP A 1088 -1.30 30.28 -25.88
CA ASP A 1088 -1.90 31.61 -25.75
C ASP A 1088 -2.89 31.87 -24.58
N CYS A 1089 -2.73 31.22 -23.43
CA CYS A 1089 -3.37 31.69 -22.19
C CYS A 1089 -2.56 32.81 -21.51
N THR A 1090 -3.09 34.03 -21.49
CA THR A 1090 -2.55 35.20 -20.73
C THR A 1090 -2.78 35.12 -19.22
N CYS A 1091 -3.30 34.00 -18.72
CA CYS A 1091 -3.54 33.73 -17.31
C CYS A 1091 -2.34 32.98 -16.73
N ALA A 1092 -1.35 33.71 -16.22
CA ALA A 1092 -0.34 33.12 -15.35
C ALA A 1092 -1.01 32.77 -14.01
N LEU A 1093 -1.05 31.49 -13.65
CA LEU A 1093 -1.36 31.08 -12.29
C LEU A 1093 -0.19 31.47 -11.40
N ASP A 1094 -0.40 32.37 -10.43
CA ASP A 1094 0.64 32.83 -9.49
C ASP A 1094 1.15 31.72 -8.56
N ASP A 1095 0.34 30.68 -8.29
CA ASP A 1095 0.69 29.51 -7.47
C ASP A 1095 0.20 28.21 -8.13
N MET A 1096 1.15 27.38 -8.55
CA MET A 1096 0.92 26.13 -9.28
C MET A 1096 0.69 24.90 -8.40
N TYR A 1097 0.81 25.04 -7.07
CA TYR A 1097 0.75 23.90 -6.13
C TYR A 1097 -0.44 23.98 -5.18
N SER A 1098 -0.92 25.18 -4.88
CA SER A 1098 -2.05 25.36 -3.97
C SER A 1098 -3.36 24.90 -4.58
N CYS A 1099 -4.14 24.16 -3.80
CA CYS A 1099 -5.49 23.71 -4.14
C CYS A 1099 -5.57 22.87 -5.42
N ILE A 1100 -4.53 22.08 -5.72
CA ILE A 1100 -4.52 21.12 -6.83
C ILE A 1100 -4.13 19.74 -6.29
N ALA A 1101 -4.75 18.69 -6.80
CA ALA A 1101 -4.37 17.32 -6.51
C ALA A 1101 -4.52 16.41 -7.74
N HIS A 1102 -3.73 15.36 -7.80
CA HIS A 1102 -3.86 14.28 -8.78
C HIS A 1102 -4.48 13.04 -8.14
N VAL A 1103 -5.47 12.46 -8.82
CA VAL A 1103 -6.06 11.17 -8.47
C VAL A 1103 -5.58 10.17 -9.50
N ILE A 1104 -4.75 9.22 -9.08
CA ILE A 1104 -4.20 8.16 -9.93
C ILE A 1104 -5.01 6.88 -9.67
N VAL A 1105 -5.60 6.32 -10.72
CA VAL A 1105 -6.53 5.18 -10.64
C VAL A 1105 -6.07 4.10 -11.63
N PRO A 1106 -5.99 2.82 -11.23
CA PRO A 1106 -5.71 1.74 -12.18
C PRO A 1106 -6.86 1.61 -13.20
N TYR A 1107 -6.59 1.35 -14.47
CA TYR A 1107 -7.66 1.27 -15.49
C TYR A 1107 -8.31 -0.12 -15.61
N TRP A 1108 -7.57 -1.16 -15.23
CA TRP A 1108 -7.87 -2.56 -15.56
C TRP A 1108 -8.72 -3.35 -14.55
N PRO A 1109 -8.79 -3.02 -13.24
CA PRO A 1109 -9.54 -3.83 -12.28
C PRO A 1109 -11.04 -3.92 -12.59
N GLY A 1110 -11.59 -5.13 -12.54
CA GLY A 1110 -13.04 -5.43 -12.63
C GLY A 1110 -13.90 -4.40 -13.38
N ARG A 1111 -14.70 -3.64 -12.61
CA ARG A 1111 -15.66 -2.63 -13.12
C ARG A 1111 -15.00 -1.33 -13.60
N PHE A 1112 -13.72 -1.10 -13.36
CA PHE A 1112 -13.00 0.10 -13.81
C PHE A 1112 -12.81 0.09 -15.33
N ILE A 1113 -12.99 -1.03 -16.01
CA ILE A 1113 -13.04 -1.07 -17.49
C ILE A 1113 -14.32 -0.39 -18.02
N ASN A 1114 -15.41 -0.39 -17.24
CA ASN A 1114 -16.70 0.15 -17.65
C ASN A 1114 -16.70 1.70 -17.63
N LYS A 1115 -16.97 2.33 -18.78
CA LYS A 1115 -16.97 3.80 -18.92
C LYS A 1115 -18.04 4.51 -18.10
N ASP A 1116 -19.21 3.90 -17.91
CA ASP A 1116 -20.27 4.50 -17.10
C ASP A 1116 -19.83 4.58 -15.64
N TYR A 1117 -19.17 3.52 -15.16
CA TYR A 1117 -18.58 3.51 -13.83
C TYR A 1117 -17.46 4.55 -13.69
N ARG A 1118 -16.57 4.69 -14.69
CA ARG A 1118 -15.53 5.74 -14.68
C ARG A 1118 -16.12 7.14 -14.56
N LYS A 1119 -17.13 7.45 -15.38
CA LYS A 1119 -17.82 8.75 -15.34
C LYS A 1119 -18.48 9.01 -13.99
N PHE A 1120 -19.10 7.98 -13.41
CA PHE A 1120 -19.66 8.06 -12.07
C PHE A 1120 -18.58 8.34 -11.02
N MET A 1121 -17.48 7.60 -11.04
CA MET A 1121 -16.34 7.79 -10.14
C MET A 1121 -15.74 9.19 -10.24
N GLU A 1122 -15.47 9.67 -11.46
CA GLU A 1122 -14.92 11.01 -11.69
C GLU A 1122 -15.87 12.10 -11.18
N ARG A 1123 -17.18 11.94 -11.41
CA ARG A 1123 -18.19 12.86 -10.90
C ARG A 1123 -18.22 12.85 -9.37
N THR A 1124 -18.21 11.67 -8.74
CA THR A 1124 -18.21 11.52 -7.28
C THR A 1124 -16.97 12.17 -6.66
N LEU A 1125 -15.78 11.93 -7.22
CA LEU A 1125 -14.53 12.59 -6.81
C LEU A 1125 -14.66 14.12 -6.83
N ARG A 1126 -15.19 14.67 -7.93
CA ARG A 1126 -15.37 16.14 -8.07
C ARG A 1126 -16.45 16.71 -7.15
N MET A 1127 -17.50 15.95 -6.83
CA MET A 1127 -18.56 16.40 -5.91
C MET A 1127 -18.12 16.34 -4.45
N GLU A 1128 -17.26 15.39 -4.09
CA GLU A 1128 -16.78 15.21 -2.72
C GLU A 1128 -15.53 16.04 -2.39
N ALA A 1129 -14.77 16.45 -3.42
CA ALA A 1129 -13.64 17.34 -3.26
C ALA A 1129 -14.06 18.71 -2.68
N PRO A 1130 -13.23 19.34 -1.83
CA PRO A 1130 -13.47 20.71 -1.40
C PRO A 1130 -13.57 21.65 -2.61
N ALA A 1131 -14.51 22.59 -2.59
CA ALA A 1131 -14.83 23.44 -3.76
C ALA A 1131 -13.65 24.27 -4.31
N HIS A 1132 -12.62 24.52 -3.49
CA HIS A 1132 -11.42 25.24 -3.90
C HIS A 1132 -10.34 24.34 -4.49
N VAL A 1133 -10.46 23.00 -4.36
CA VAL A 1133 -9.46 22.02 -4.82
C VAL A 1133 -9.80 21.51 -6.21
N PHE A 1134 -8.86 21.66 -7.14
CA PHE A 1134 -8.95 21.10 -8.48
C PHE A 1134 -8.36 19.68 -8.52
N LEU A 1135 -9.13 18.73 -9.08
CA LEU A 1135 -8.69 17.35 -9.28
C LEU A 1135 -8.37 17.06 -10.75
N SER A 1136 -7.14 16.63 -10.99
CA SER A 1136 -6.71 15.94 -12.21
C SER A 1136 -6.85 14.43 -12.00
N ILE A 1137 -7.61 13.73 -12.84
CA ILE A 1137 -7.91 12.30 -12.66
C ILE A 1137 -7.23 11.53 -13.79
N CYS A 1138 -6.38 10.57 -13.43
CA CYS A 1138 -5.57 9.79 -14.36
C CYS A 1138 -5.87 8.30 -14.23
N TRP A 1139 -6.37 7.68 -15.30
CA TRP A 1139 -6.56 6.23 -15.44
C TRP A 1139 -5.31 5.60 -16.05
N VAL A 1140 -4.48 4.95 -15.25
CA VAL A 1140 -3.12 4.56 -15.65
C VAL A 1140 -2.98 3.07 -15.86
N SER A 1141 -2.01 2.66 -16.69
CA SER A 1141 -1.66 1.27 -16.93
C SER A 1141 -0.93 0.64 -15.75
N CYS A 1142 -0.87 -0.70 -15.75
CA CYS A 1142 -0.14 -1.48 -14.75
C CYS A 1142 1.32 -1.01 -14.59
N LYS A 1143 2.03 -0.87 -15.72
CA LYS A 1143 3.41 -0.38 -15.80
C LYS A 1143 3.56 1.02 -15.23
N GLN A 1144 2.67 1.94 -15.61
CA GLN A 1144 2.68 3.32 -15.10
C GLN A 1144 2.41 3.38 -13.60
N MET A 1145 1.45 2.58 -13.09
CA MET A 1145 1.14 2.52 -11.66
C MET A 1145 2.34 2.03 -10.85
N SER A 1146 2.98 0.94 -11.28
CA SER A 1146 4.15 0.39 -10.58
C SER A 1146 5.32 1.38 -10.55
N ALA A 1147 5.61 2.05 -11.69
CA ALA A 1147 6.65 3.08 -11.75
C ALA A 1147 6.32 4.28 -10.83
N PHE A 1148 5.07 4.75 -10.86
CA PHE A 1148 4.59 5.84 -10.01
C PHE A 1148 4.71 5.52 -8.51
N GLU A 1149 4.25 4.35 -8.08
CA GLU A 1149 4.32 3.95 -6.68
C GLU A 1149 5.76 3.86 -6.17
N LYS A 1150 6.68 3.33 -6.99
CA LYS A 1150 8.10 3.26 -6.64
C LYS A 1150 8.69 4.65 -6.44
N CYS A 1151 8.45 5.58 -7.36
CA CYS A 1151 8.90 6.97 -7.23
C CYS A 1151 8.24 7.69 -6.05
N TYR A 1152 6.95 7.50 -5.84
CA TYR A 1152 6.21 8.17 -4.78
C TYR A 1152 6.66 7.68 -3.39
N LYS A 1153 6.81 6.37 -3.20
CA LYS A 1153 7.38 5.78 -1.99
C LYS A 1153 8.80 6.30 -1.72
N ALA A 1154 9.65 6.36 -2.74
CA ALA A 1154 11.03 6.82 -2.58
C ALA A 1154 11.10 8.26 -2.07
N TRP A 1155 10.32 9.14 -2.69
CA TRP A 1155 10.18 10.52 -2.24
C TRP A 1155 9.59 10.63 -0.83
N LEU A 1156 8.58 9.81 -0.50
CA LEU A 1156 8.01 9.78 0.84
C LEU A 1156 9.03 9.38 1.90
N VAL A 1157 9.85 8.37 1.64
CA VAL A 1157 10.91 7.94 2.56
C VAL A 1157 11.93 9.05 2.76
N ALA A 1158 12.44 9.65 1.69
CA ALA A 1158 13.39 10.77 1.78
C ALA A 1158 12.80 11.98 2.53
N ASN A 1159 11.54 12.33 2.26
CA ASN A 1159 10.84 13.46 2.87
C ASN A 1159 10.40 13.21 4.33
N ALA A 1160 10.33 11.95 4.77
CA ALA A 1160 9.94 11.59 6.14
C ALA A 1160 11.12 11.57 7.13
N ARG A 1161 12.37 11.49 6.66
CA ARG A 1161 13.56 11.41 7.51
C ARG A 1161 13.69 12.61 8.45
N ALA A 1162 14.12 12.34 9.68
CA ALA A 1162 14.38 13.37 10.68
C ALA A 1162 15.59 14.25 10.30
N ASP A 1163 16.65 13.63 9.77
CA ASP A 1163 17.78 14.31 9.14
C ASP A 1163 17.63 14.21 7.61
N THR A 1164 17.22 15.32 7.00
CA THR A 1164 16.84 15.34 5.58
C THR A 1164 18.09 15.53 4.73
N ASP A 1165 18.47 14.47 4.01
CA ASP A 1165 19.38 14.60 2.87
C ASP A 1165 18.67 15.38 1.77
N LYS A 1166 19.11 16.63 1.57
CA LYS A 1166 18.49 17.56 0.62
C LYS A 1166 18.79 17.18 -0.83
N VAL A 1167 19.91 16.50 -1.09
CA VAL A 1167 20.28 16.05 -2.44
C VAL A 1167 19.37 14.89 -2.84
N GLU A 1168 19.29 13.86 -1.99
CA GLU A 1168 18.40 12.71 -2.21
C GLU A 1168 16.93 13.15 -2.30
N LEU A 1169 16.51 14.11 -1.47
CA LEU A 1169 15.16 14.67 -1.52
C LEU A 1169 14.85 15.35 -2.86
N ALA A 1170 15.78 16.15 -3.38
CA ALA A 1170 15.61 16.85 -4.66
C ALA A 1170 15.56 15.87 -5.84
N GLU A 1171 16.44 14.87 -5.85
CA GLU A 1171 16.46 13.83 -6.88
C GLU A 1171 15.20 12.95 -6.87
N THR A 1172 14.76 12.52 -5.68
CA THR A 1172 13.54 11.72 -5.54
C THR A 1172 12.29 12.52 -5.93
N LEU A 1173 12.23 13.82 -5.59
CA LEU A 1173 11.15 14.71 -6.02
C LEU A 1173 11.15 14.89 -7.55
N ALA A 1174 12.32 15.08 -8.17
CA ALA A 1174 12.44 15.21 -9.62
C ALA A 1174 11.93 13.97 -10.35
N ARG A 1175 12.29 12.76 -9.87
CA ARG A 1175 11.79 11.49 -10.40
C ARG A 1175 10.28 11.32 -10.21
N LEU A 1176 9.73 11.73 -9.07
CA LEU A 1176 8.27 11.71 -8.85
C LEU A 1176 7.54 12.66 -9.80
N ILE A 1177 8.06 13.87 -9.99
CA ILE A 1177 7.49 14.85 -10.93
C ILE A 1177 7.51 14.30 -12.36
N GLU A 1178 8.64 13.75 -12.80
CA GLU A 1178 8.74 13.11 -14.12
C GLU A 1178 7.76 11.94 -14.28
N SER A 1179 7.60 11.12 -13.25
CA SER A 1179 6.61 10.04 -13.25
C SER A 1179 5.19 10.56 -13.42
N ILE A 1180 4.81 11.64 -12.70
CA ILE A 1180 3.51 12.30 -12.82
C ILE A 1180 3.32 12.91 -14.23
N GLU A 1181 4.34 13.60 -14.76
CA GLU A 1181 4.34 14.20 -16.11
C GLU A 1181 4.19 13.16 -17.22
N ASN A 1182 4.62 11.92 -16.98
CA ASN A 1182 4.54 10.81 -17.91
C ASN A 1182 3.26 9.97 -17.78
N LEU A 1183 2.38 10.25 -16.80
CA LEU A 1183 1.10 9.55 -16.69
C LEU A 1183 0.23 9.85 -17.92
N ARG A 1184 -0.37 8.80 -18.49
CA ARG A 1184 -1.26 8.90 -19.64
C ARG A 1184 -2.54 8.13 -19.37
N ASN A 1185 -3.67 8.76 -19.68
CA ASN A 1185 -4.98 8.11 -19.58
C ASN A 1185 -5.08 6.94 -20.57
N VAL A 1186 -5.36 5.75 -20.04
CA VAL A 1186 -5.65 4.56 -20.82
C VAL A 1186 -7.15 4.50 -21.09
N TYR A 1187 -7.51 4.71 -22.36
CA TYR A 1187 -8.88 4.57 -22.82
C TYR A 1187 -9.19 3.12 -23.20
N PRO A 1188 -10.41 2.62 -22.92
CA PRO A 1188 -10.84 1.30 -23.39
C PRO A 1188 -10.72 1.19 -24.91
N THR A 1189 -10.37 0.01 -25.41
CA THR A 1189 -10.29 -0.25 -26.85
C THR A 1189 -11.70 -0.24 -27.47
N GLY A 1190 -11.86 0.47 -28.59
CA GLY A 1190 -13.11 0.46 -29.36
C GLY A 1190 -13.03 -0.52 -30.52
N THR A 1191 -14.13 -1.18 -30.85
CA THR A 1191 -14.26 -2.08 -32.00
C THR A 1191 -14.99 -1.38 -33.16
N LEU A 1192 -14.50 -1.58 -34.39
CA LEU A 1192 -15.21 -1.19 -35.60
C LEU A 1192 -16.33 -2.20 -35.87
N HIS A 1193 -17.58 -1.75 -35.79
CA HIS A 1193 -18.75 -2.55 -36.15
C HIS A 1193 -18.99 -2.50 -37.66
N ASP A 1194 -19.42 -3.62 -38.25
CA ASP A 1194 -19.83 -3.66 -39.66
C ASP A 1194 -21.20 -2.98 -39.82
N CYS A 1195 -21.45 -2.33 -40.96
CA CYS A 1195 -22.59 -1.42 -41.11
C CYS A 1195 -23.98 -2.08 -41.04
N ASP A 1196 -24.04 -3.41 -41.03
CA ASP A 1196 -25.28 -4.21 -41.16
C ASP A 1196 -25.60 -5.06 -39.91
N GLU A 1197 -24.75 -5.10 -38.86
CA GLU A 1197 -24.96 -5.94 -37.67
C GLU A 1197 -24.74 -5.16 -36.35
N ASP A 1198 -25.80 -5.11 -35.54
CA ASP A 1198 -25.95 -4.49 -34.20
C ASP A 1198 -26.27 -2.97 -34.08
N GLU A 1199 -27.48 -2.67 -33.57
CA GLU A 1199 -27.90 -1.34 -33.07
C GLU A 1199 -27.30 -1.02 -31.68
N ASN A 1200 -26.50 -1.92 -31.11
CA ASN A 1200 -25.95 -1.76 -29.76
C ASN A 1200 -24.60 -1.04 -29.83
N LEU A 1201 -24.52 0.19 -29.32
CA LEU A 1201 -23.31 1.02 -29.31
C LEU A 1201 -22.23 0.55 -28.30
N ASP A 1202 -22.42 -0.61 -27.67
CA ASP A 1202 -21.46 -1.19 -26.75
C ASP A 1202 -20.14 -1.44 -27.49
N ASN A 1203 -19.05 -0.88 -26.97
CA ASN A 1203 -17.69 -0.88 -27.54
C ASN A 1203 -17.49 -0.16 -28.88
N ALA A 1204 -18.41 0.70 -29.32
CA ALA A 1204 -18.17 1.53 -30.51
C ALA A 1204 -16.95 2.45 -30.34
N ILE A 1205 -16.23 2.71 -31.44
CA ILE A 1205 -15.18 3.73 -31.47
C ILE A 1205 -15.83 5.11 -31.30
N ILE A 1206 -15.51 5.76 -30.18
CA ILE A 1206 -15.94 7.11 -29.85
C ILE A 1206 -14.67 7.96 -29.73
N LEU A 1207 -14.55 8.97 -30.60
CA LEU A 1207 -13.46 9.94 -30.55
C LEU A 1207 -13.31 10.51 -29.13
N ASP A 1208 -12.06 10.63 -28.68
CA ASP A 1208 -11.67 11.09 -27.33
C ASP A 1208 -12.16 10.21 -26.16
N ASN A 1209 -12.75 9.04 -26.43
CA ASN A 1209 -13.24 8.13 -25.41
C ASN A 1209 -12.76 6.69 -25.60
N SER A 1210 -12.29 6.29 -26.78
CA SER A 1210 -11.78 4.94 -27.05
C SER A 1210 -10.44 4.98 -27.76
N ALA A 1211 -9.54 4.06 -27.43
CA ALA A 1211 -8.32 3.85 -28.20
C ALA A 1211 -8.62 3.18 -29.56
N LEU A 1212 -7.88 3.58 -30.60
CA LEU A 1212 -7.91 2.98 -31.93
C LEU A 1212 -6.99 1.74 -31.93
N GLY A 1213 -7.53 0.56 -31.61
CA GLY A 1213 -6.79 -0.72 -31.61
C GLY A 1213 -6.30 -1.18 -30.22
N GLU A 1214 -5.64 -2.34 -30.17
CA GLU A 1214 -4.90 -2.83 -28.99
C GLU A 1214 -3.52 -2.13 -28.95
N ILE A 1215 -3.10 -1.66 -27.76
CA ILE A 1215 -1.77 -1.10 -27.51
C ILE A 1215 -0.78 -2.23 -27.31
#